data_AF-A0A9X1VTI5-F1
#
_entry.id   AF-A0A9X1VTI5-F1
#
_cell.length_a   1.000
_cell.length_b   1.000
_cell.length_c   1.000
_cell.angle_alpha   90.00
_cell.angle_beta   90.00
_cell.angle_gamma   90.00
#
_symmetry.space_group_name_H-M   'P 1'
#
loop_
_entity.id
_entity.type
_entity.pdbx_description
1 polymer ?
#
loop_
_entity_poly.entity_id
_entity_poly.type
_entity_poly.pdbx_seq_one_letter_code
_entity_poly.pdbx_strand_id
1 'polypeptide(L)'
;MKQQFKLKNAMLMMALAAAYPLHGHAAAGITQFTSGDVTLRRGAGTDPLTKGRDLESGDAIVTGPGGRAQIRFSDGGLVALQPNSQFNISNYADKNDPKQDSFFVDLLRGGMRAVTGLIGKRNRENFRVTTTTATIGIRGSAFNLAYNPDGSLSVATELDEIEVCTQAGCVGLTAGEAARVDNNQDLPVRTNARASLPTPAPRQTPEIVANQVNSSGTSAIIPPKPTTAPPPAPRAKALVGVALSGYGFTSDNLPDTRHQTNGTLVLAADGTPESYTAASGGANGTRTGAATIVSSTGSLETGDYLLIGTWDSSTWKDGASSSPLNVASSAFVVGVPTSSTSIASLAGQRGEYSLAHATAVLSSTGAVGTLLPTSKLSIDFLGAGNYANVNLDVEMPGTTPSGVSQALAVRSDNTTLYKLQGGVTGTGAGFAGSLSVSSDACIQGYASCGIGFVNGFVSGPNAMNAGLTYGGSSSAHGYFGGAATFTKGSQAAIPQSQSFTNMASAYAYGSSSNTYFYNPSFFGGFFSSYDANTYTSGPVEFYPSGAHAFNGDQLSSYYGGPYSRMAQSGTEPATFGALGKPTDSDFIGWGHWVKAETPYGYSGSSVMLDQVHYIVGVPTPAAQMPVSGTANYALVGGTAPTATKDGISQVGQLLGGSLSADFTYGSVSASIDTKFGNTAVTVSSQGASIYGASFSGGCGANIRGFFTGNMAYRAGLVYEQNDGALGKIAGAAAFQRSTVITPDAPVR
;
A
#
# COMPACT_ATOMS: atom_id res chain seq x y z
N MET A 1 -54.32 -11.53 79.85
CA MET A 1 -55.03 -11.75 78.57
C MET A 1 -54.12 -12.53 77.63
N LYS A 2 -54.43 -13.80 77.32
CA LYS A 2 -53.76 -14.60 76.27
C LYS A 2 -54.77 -14.77 75.14
N GLN A 3 -54.57 -14.09 74.00
CA GLN A 3 -55.42 -14.27 72.82
C GLN A 3 -54.88 -15.41 71.95
N GLN A 4 -55.73 -16.40 71.72
CA GLN A 4 -55.50 -17.53 70.83
C GLN A 4 -55.73 -17.08 69.38
N PHE A 5 -54.70 -17.19 68.53
CA PHE A 5 -54.84 -17.01 67.08
C PHE A 5 -55.39 -18.30 66.45
N LYS A 6 -56.52 -18.18 65.74
CA LYS A 6 -57.27 -19.29 65.14
C LYS A 6 -56.58 -19.84 63.88
N LEU A 7 -56.34 -21.15 63.88
CA LEU A 7 -55.74 -22.00 62.82
C LEU A 7 -56.46 -21.99 61.44
N LYS A 8 -57.59 -21.28 61.27
CA LYS A 8 -58.41 -21.39 60.04
C LYS A 8 -57.81 -20.70 58.80
N ASN A 9 -56.88 -19.76 58.96
CA ASN A 9 -56.24 -19.06 57.83
C ASN A 9 -54.92 -19.72 57.38
N ALA A 10 -54.44 -20.73 58.11
CA ALA A 10 -53.18 -21.40 57.78
C ALA A 10 -53.30 -22.33 56.56
N MET A 11 -54.44 -23.02 56.40
CA MET A 11 -54.64 -23.91 55.24
C MET A 11 -54.82 -23.15 53.92
N LEU A 12 -55.42 -21.95 53.94
CA LEU A 12 -55.58 -21.13 52.72
C LEU A 12 -54.26 -20.51 52.26
N MET A 13 -53.39 -20.11 53.19
CA MET A 13 -52.03 -19.62 52.86
C MET A 13 -51.11 -20.74 52.38
N MET A 14 -51.27 -21.97 52.88
CA MET A 14 -50.46 -23.12 52.45
C MET A 14 -50.88 -23.66 51.07
N ALA A 15 -52.16 -23.55 50.71
CA ALA A 15 -52.64 -23.88 49.36
C ALA A 15 -52.20 -22.83 48.30
N LEU A 16 -52.08 -21.55 48.68
CA LEU A 16 -51.62 -20.50 47.77
C LEU A 16 -50.10 -20.54 47.52
N ALA A 17 -49.31 -21.06 48.47
CA ALA A 17 -47.88 -21.29 48.31
C ALA A 17 -47.56 -22.49 47.41
N ALA A 18 -48.46 -23.46 47.27
CA ALA A 18 -48.29 -24.63 46.41
C ALA A 18 -48.58 -24.35 44.92
N ALA A 19 -49.15 -23.19 44.58
CA ALA A 19 -49.51 -22.82 43.21
C ALA A 19 -48.41 -22.03 42.47
N TYR A 20 -47.31 -21.67 43.13
CA TYR A 20 -46.14 -21.10 42.47
C TYR A 20 -45.13 -22.21 42.21
N PRO A 21 -44.96 -22.66 40.95
CA PRO A 21 -43.85 -23.54 40.65
C PRO A 21 -42.56 -22.72 40.76
N LEU A 22 -41.87 -22.85 41.89
CA LEU A 22 -40.47 -22.46 42.03
C LEU A 22 -39.64 -23.40 41.16
N HIS A 23 -39.60 -23.13 39.85
CA HIS A 23 -38.58 -23.69 38.98
C HIS A 23 -37.25 -23.01 39.34
N GLY A 24 -36.58 -23.53 40.37
CA GLY A 24 -35.16 -23.27 40.56
C GLY A 24 -34.41 -23.97 39.43
N HIS A 25 -34.22 -23.28 38.31
CA HIS A 25 -33.31 -23.76 37.27
C HIS A 25 -31.89 -23.75 37.86
N ALA A 26 -31.20 -24.89 37.77
CA ALA A 26 -29.79 -24.94 38.16
C ALA A 26 -29.00 -23.94 37.30
N ALA A 27 -28.06 -23.21 37.91
CA ALA A 27 -27.23 -22.26 37.20
C ALA A 27 -26.49 -22.95 36.04
N ALA A 28 -26.70 -22.44 34.82
CA ALA A 28 -26.00 -22.84 33.62
C ALA A 28 -24.52 -22.43 33.67
N GLY A 29 -24.24 -21.28 34.27
CA GLY A 29 -22.88 -20.77 34.43
C GLY A 29 -22.79 -19.57 35.35
N ILE A 30 -21.57 -19.10 35.56
CA ILE A 30 -21.25 -17.93 36.35
C ILE A 30 -20.45 -16.93 35.53
N THR A 31 -20.75 -15.65 35.70
CA THR A 31 -20.02 -14.57 35.04
C THR A 31 -18.68 -14.36 35.72
N GLN A 32 -17.57 -14.63 35.03
CA GLN A 32 -16.21 -14.49 35.60
C GLN A 32 -15.67 -13.07 35.50
N PHE A 33 -16.07 -12.36 34.45
CA PHE A 33 -15.57 -11.04 34.14
C PHE A 33 -16.61 -10.26 33.36
N THR A 34 -16.81 -9.00 33.72
CA THR A 34 -17.50 -8.02 32.88
C THR A 34 -16.69 -6.73 32.84
N SER A 35 -16.73 -6.03 31.71
CA SER A 35 -16.12 -4.73 31.50
C SER A 35 -17.00 -3.93 30.55
N GLY A 36 -17.13 -2.62 30.80
CA GLY A 36 -18.08 -1.77 30.09
C GLY A 36 -19.54 -2.16 30.35
N ASP A 37 -20.43 -1.68 29.48
CA ASP A 37 -21.86 -1.94 29.60
C ASP A 37 -22.19 -3.37 29.17
N VAL A 38 -22.59 -4.19 30.13
CA VAL A 38 -23.09 -5.54 29.89
C VAL A 38 -24.38 -5.70 30.66
N THR A 39 -25.43 -6.12 29.96
CA THR A 39 -26.74 -6.37 30.57
C THR A 39 -27.14 -7.83 30.39
N LEU A 40 -27.85 -8.33 31.40
CA LEU A 40 -28.52 -9.60 31.43
C LEU A 40 -30.02 -9.35 31.25
N ARG A 41 -30.64 -10.02 30.29
CA ARG A 41 -32.08 -10.01 30.09
C ARG A 41 -32.65 -11.39 30.39
N ARG A 42 -33.55 -11.46 31.36
CA ARG A 42 -34.23 -12.68 31.81
C ARG A 42 -35.74 -12.44 31.82
N GLY A 43 -36.46 -13.12 30.93
CA GLY A 43 -37.89 -12.84 30.70
C GLY A 43 -38.12 -11.38 30.31
N ALA A 44 -38.96 -10.66 31.07
CA ALA A 44 -39.21 -9.23 30.87
C ALA A 44 -38.21 -8.30 31.62
N GLY A 45 -37.38 -8.85 32.50
CA GLY A 45 -36.42 -8.08 33.31
C GLY A 45 -35.10 -7.85 32.58
N THR A 46 -34.49 -6.68 32.80
CA THR A 46 -33.14 -6.34 32.33
C THR A 46 -32.33 -5.79 33.49
N ASP A 47 -31.23 -6.48 33.82
CA ASP A 47 -30.32 -6.13 34.92
C ASP A 47 -28.89 -5.91 34.39
N PRO A 48 -28.04 -5.12 35.06
CA PRO A 48 -26.60 -5.11 34.77
C PRO A 48 -25.98 -6.48 35.05
N LEU A 49 -25.13 -6.96 34.15
CA LEU A 49 -24.38 -8.19 34.37
C LEU A 49 -23.08 -7.89 35.12
N THR A 50 -22.95 -8.44 36.33
CA THR A 50 -21.79 -8.25 37.19
C THR A 50 -21.03 -9.55 37.40
N LYS A 51 -19.74 -9.45 37.72
CA LYS A 51 -18.92 -10.61 38.09
C LYS A 51 -19.56 -11.36 39.26
N GLY A 52 -19.62 -12.69 39.15
CA GLY A 52 -20.22 -13.58 40.14
C GLY A 52 -21.71 -13.81 39.94
N ARG A 53 -22.36 -13.16 38.97
CA ARG A 53 -23.78 -13.37 38.68
C ARG A 53 -23.98 -14.73 38.00
N ASP A 54 -24.92 -15.50 38.54
CA ASP A 54 -25.39 -16.77 37.96
C ASP A 54 -26.25 -16.52 36.72
N LEU A 55 -26.04 -17.38 35.74
CA LEU A 55 -26.75 -17.41 34.47
C LEU A 55 -27.56 -18.70 34.38
N GLU A 56 -28.72 -18.61 33.74
CA GLU A 56 -29.69 -19.70 33.58
C GLU A 56 -30.02 -19.90 32.10
N SER A 57 -30.61 -21.05 31.79
CA SER A 57 -31.18 -21.27 30.47
C SER A 57 -32.33 -20.28 30.22
N GLY A 58 -32.36 -19.66 29.05
CA GLY A 58 -33.27 -18.58 28.67
C GLY A 58 -32.68 -17.17 28.83
N ASP A 59 -31.50 -17.03 29.42
CA ASP A 59 -30.84 -15.74 29.58
C ASP A 59 -30.28 -15.19 28.26
N ALA A 60 -30.38 -13.87 28.08
CA ALA A 60 -29.74 -13.15 27.00
C ALA A 60 -28.74 -12.13 27.57
N ILE A 61 -27.49 -12.23 27.13
CA ILE A 61 -26.41 -11.32 27.51
C ILE A 61 -26.16 -10.37 26.35
N VAL A 62 -26.27 -9.07 26.63
CA VAL A 62 -26.06 -8.00 25.64
C VAL A 62 -24.87 -7.17 26.10
N THR A 63 -23.90 -7.01 25.21
CA THR A 63 -22.72 -6.17 25.44
C THR A 63 -22.81 -4.91 24.59
N GLY A 64 -22.51 -3.76 25.17
CA GLY A 64 -22.43 -2.48 24.46
C GLY A 64 -21.10 -2.30 23.71
N PRO A 65 -20.82 -1.11 23.17
CA PRO A 65 -19.61 -0.81 22.39
C PRO A 65 -18.28 -0.96 23.14
N GLY A 66 -18.29 -0.83 24.46
CA GLY A 66 -17.16 -1.17 25.35
C GLY A 66 -17.41 -2.43 26.19
N GLY A 67 -18.56 -3.07 26.00
CA GLY A 67 -19.04 -4.20 26.78
C GLY A 67 -18.28 -5.48 26.43
N ARG A 68 -17.76 -6.17 27.43
CA ARG A 68 -17.16 -7.50 27.29
C ARG A 68 -17.55 -8.35 28.46
N ALA A 69 -17.81 -9.62 28.22
CA ALA A 69 -18.14 -10.57 29.27
C ALA A 69 -17.37 -11.87 29.07
N GLN A 70 -16.97 -12.50 30.18
CA GLN A 70 -16.52 -13.87 30.18
C GLN A 70 -17.42 -14.68 31.10
N ILE A 71 -17.93 -15.77 30.57
CA ILE A 71 -18.86 -16.67 31.21
C ILE A 71 -18.16 -18.02 31.34
N ARG A 72 -18.23 -18.60 32.54
CA ARG A 72 -17.83 -19.99 32.78
C ARG A 72 -19.06 -20.81 33.06
N PHE A 73 -19.31 -21.79 32.21
CA PHE A 73 -20.39 -22.74 32.36
C PHE A 73 -20.04 -23.81 33.40
N SER A 74 -21.04 -24.48 33.97
CA SER A 74 -20.84 -25.47 35.03
C SER A 74 -20.07 -26.71 34.56
N ASP A 75 -20.17 -27.07 33.28
CA ASP A 75 -19.37 -28.11 32.61
C ASP A 75 -17.89 -27.72 32.38
N GLY A 76 -17.48 -26.52 32.82
CA GLY A 76 -16.14 -25.98 32.66
C GLY A 76 -15.89 -25.25 31.34
N GLY A 77 -16.88 -25.19 30.44
CA GLY A 77 -16.79 -24.43 29.20
C GLY A 77 -16.64 -22.92 29.45
N LEU A 78 -15.96 -22.23 28.54
CA LEU A 78 -15.75 -20.78 28.60
C LEU A 78 -16.30 -20.10 27.35
N VAL A 79 -17.09 -19.06 27.53
CA VAL A 79 -17.51 -18.15 26.46
C VAL A 79 -17.07 -16.74 26.79
N ALA A 80 -16.33 -16.13 25.87
CA ALA A 80 -15.97 -14.73 25.93
C ALA A 80 -16.73 -13.95 24.84
N LEU A 81 -17.48 -12.94 25.26
CA LEU A 81 -18.26 -12.08 24.39
C LEU A 81 -17.49 -10.78 24.09
N GLN A 82 -17.45 -10.43 22.81
CA GLN A 82 -16.88 -9.18 22.31
C GLN A 82 -17.87 -8.03 22.44
N PRO A 83 -17.45 -6.77 22.24
CA PRO A 83 -18.36 -5.65 22.14
C PRO A 83 -19.49 -5.83 21.12
N ASN A 84 -20.61 -5.18 21.38
CA ASN A 84 -21.80 -5.20 20.52
C ASN A 84 -22.39 -6.60 20.27
N SER A 85 -22.10 -7.56 21.14
CA SER A 85 -22.60 -8.93 21.04
C SER A 85 -23.95 -9.11 21.72
N GLN A 86 -24.78 -9.95 21.12
CA GLN A 86 -25.99 -10.48 21.75
C GLN A 86 -25.91 -12.00 21.73
N PHE A 87 -25.83 -12.58 22.92
CA PHE A 87 -25.63 -14.00 23.15
C PHE A 87 -26.74 -14.56 24.03
N ASN A 88 -27.44 -15.59 23.55
CA ASN A 88 -28.54 -16.21 24.27
C ASN A 88 -28.16 -17.63 24.69
N ILE A 89 -28.52 -18.02 25.92
CA ILE A 89 -28.38 -19.39 26.41
C ILE A 89 -29.71 -20.11 26.17
N SER A 90 -29.86 -20.71 25.00
CA SER A 90 -31.17 -21.23 24.54
C SER A 90 -31.58 -22.50 25.28
N ASN A 91 -30.66 -23.45 25.42
CA ASN A 91 -30.84 -24.63 26.27
C ASN A 91 -29.52 -25.07 26.88
N TYR A 92 -29.45 -25.14 28.20
CA TYR A 92 -28.29 -25.67 28.91
C TYR A 92 -28.69 -26.70 29.95
N ALA A 93 -28.10 -27.89 29.87
CA ALA A 93 -28.25 -28.96 30.85
C ALA A 93 -26.92 -29.70 31.01
N ASP A 94 -26.38 -29.68 32.24
CA ASP A 94 -25.25 -30.51 32.66
C ASP A 94 -25.76 -31.54 33.67
N LYS A 95 -26.14 -32.73 33.20
CA LYS A 95 -26.66 -33.83 34.02
C LYS A 95 -25.63 -34.94 34.24
N ASN A 96 -24.43 -34.81 33.66
CA ASN A 96 -23.44 -35.87 33.56
C ASN A 96 -24.00 -37.16 32.89
N ASP A 97 -25.03 -37.02 32.05
CA ASP A 97 -25.60 -38.09 31.24
C ASP A 97 -25.59 -37.59 29.79
N PRO A 98 -24.80 -38.19 28.87
CA PRO A 98 -24.72 -37.77 27.48
C PRO A 98 -26.08 -37.61 26.80
N LYS A 99 -27.11 -38.38 27.18
CA LYS A 99 -28.46 -38.31 26.58
C LYS A 99 -29.27 -37.10 27.05
N GLN A 100 -28.92 -36.55 28.20
CA GLN A 100 -29.63 -35.44 28.83
C GLN A 100 -28.82 -34.14 28.84
N ASP A 101 -27.52 -34.22 28.54
CA ASP A 101 -26.64 -33.06 28.43
C ASP A 101 -26.96 -32.26 27.16
N SER A 102 -26.99 -30.93 27.28
CA SER A 102 -27.16 -30.03 26.13
C SER A 102 -26.48 -28.69 26.35
N PHE A 103 -25.80 -28.19 25.31
CA PHE A 103 -25.21 -26.86 25.24
C PHE A 103 -25.67 -26.20 23.94
N PHE A 104 -26.81 -25.51 23.97
CA PHE A 104 -27.36 -24.78 22.83
C PHE A 104 -27.39 -23.30 23.13
N VAL A 105 -26.69 -22.53 22.31
CA VAL A 105 -26.54 -21.09 22.48
C VAL A 105 -26.66 -20.38 21.13
N ASP A 106 -27.13 -19.15 21.15
CA ASP A 106 -27.30 -18.35 19.94
C ASP A 106 -26.43 -17.09 19.99
N LEU A 107 -25.73 -16.80 18.88
CA LEU A 107 -25.04 -15.53 18.66
C LEU A 107 -25.78 -14.75 17.57
N LEU A 108 -26.54 -13.74 17.98
CA LEU A 108 -27.38 -12.97 17.05
C LEU A 108 -26.63 -11.83 16.36
N ARG A 109 -25.61 -11.27 17.02
CA ARG A 109 -24.72 -10.23 16.48
C ARG A 109 -23.44 -10.14 17.31
N GLY A 110 -22.44 -9.42 16.80
CA GLY A 110 -21.15 -9.20 17.46
C GLY A 110 -20.20 -10.39 17.28
N GLY A 111 -19.48 -10.77 18.32
CA GLY A 111 -18.51 -11.86 18.24
C GLY A 111 -18.32 -12.59 19.56
N MET A 112 -17.93 -13.86 19.47
CA MET A 112 -17.64 -14.69 20.62
C MET A 112 -16.43 -15.59 20.38
N ARG A 113 -15.73 -15.91 21.47
CA ARG A 113 -14.82 -17.04 21.54
C ARG A 113 -15.41 -18.09 22.46
N ALA A 114 -15.48 -19.32 22.01
CA ALA A 114 -15.90 -20.46 22.82
C ALA A 114 -14.75 -21.44 23.02
N VAL A 115 -14.60 -21.93 24.25
CA VAL A 115 -13.81 -23.12 24.59
C VAL A 115 -14.77 -24.13 25.18
N THR A 116 -14.84 -25.30 24.55
CA THR A 116 -15.84 -26.32 24.86
C THR A 116 -15.55 -27.00 26.19
N GLY A 117 -16.59 -27.23 26.99
CA GLY A 117 -16.51 -27.91 28.29
C GLY A 117 -16.74 -29.42 28.18
N LEU A 118 -17.00 -30.06 29.32
CA LEU A 118 -17.18 -31.51 29.39
C LEU A 118 -18.40 -32.01 28.59
N ILE A 119 -19.48 -31.21 28.48
CA ILE A 119 -20.65 -31.58 27.67
C ILE A 119 -20.23 -31.84 26.23
N GLY A 120 -19.45 -30.92 25.65
CA GLY A 120 -18.95 -31.04 24.28
C GLY A 120 -18.02 -32.24 24.04
N LYS A 121 -17.40 -32.77 25.10
CA LYS A 121 -16.58 -34.00 25.04
C LYS A 121 -17.42 -35.27 25.22
N ARG A 122 -18.44 -35.24 26.07
CA ARG A 122 -19.31 -36.39 26.38
C ARG A 122 -20.35 -36.64 25.29
N ASN A 123 -20.93 -35.57 24.72
CA ASN A 123 -21.87 -35.64 23.62
C ASN A 123 -21.68 -34.46 22.66
N ARG A 124 -20.96 -34.72 21.57
CA ARG A 124 -20.66 -33.74 20.52
C ARG A 124 -21.90 -33.26 19.77
N GLU A 125 -22.90 -34.13 19.59
CA GLU A 125 -24.12 -33.81 18.84
C GLU A 125 -25.03 -32.81 19.59
N ASN A 126 -24.90 -32.78 20.93
CA ASN A 126 -25.67 -31.90 21.80
C ASN A 126 -24.93 -30.60 22.17
N PHE A 127 -23.88 -30.24 21.43
CA PHE A 127 -23.26 -28.92 21.50
C PHE A 127 -23.49 -28.18 20.19
N ARG A 128 -24.19 -27.04 20.26
CA ARG A 128 -24.57 -26.25 19.09
C ARG A 128 -24.47 -24.76 19.38
N VAL A 129 -23.81 -24.03 18.48
CA VAL A 129 -23.89 -22.57 18.42
C VAL A 129 -24.65 -22.18 17.16
N THR A 130 -25.80 -21.53 17.34
CA THR A 130 -26.61 -21.05 16.22
C THR A 130 -26.30 -19.58 15.97
N THR A 131 -26.14 -19.20 14.71
CA THR A 131 -26.07 -17.81 14.27
C THR A 131 -27.22 -17.53 13.29
N THR A 132 -27.37 -16.30 12.81
CA THR A 132 -28.34 -15.96 11.77
C THR A 132 -27.97 -16.57 10.42
N THR A 133 -26.70 -16.89 10.20
CA THR A 133 -26.15 -17.37 8.92
C THR A 133 -25.74 -18.84 8.92
N ALA A 134 -25.36 -19.42 10.07
CA ALA A 134 -24.83 -20.78 10.14
C ALA A 134 -25.11 -21.46 11.49
N THR A 135 -24.97 -22.78 11.52
CA THR A 135 -24.92 -23.58 12.75
C THR A 135 -23.53 -24.17 12.90
N ILE A 136 -22.95 -24.05 14.09
CA ILE A 136 -21.63 -24.57 14.41
C ILE A 136 -21.77 -25.75 15.38
N GLY A 137 -21.30 -26.91 14.92
CA GLY A 137 -21.08 -28.11 15.73
C GLY A 137 -19.60 -28.27 16.07
N ILE A 138 -19.30 -29.06 17.09
CA ILE A 138 -17.92 -29.25 17.56
C ILE A 138 -17.52 -30.73 17.57
N ARG A 139 -16.21 -30.99 17.52
CA ARG A 139 -15.60 -32.27 17.91
C ARG A 139 -14.65 -32.12 19.10
N GLY A 140 -14.94 -31.15 19.98
CA GLY A 140 -14.19 -30.81 21.19
C GLY A 140 -13.10 -29.78 20.91
N SER A 141 -13.45 -28.51 20.84
CA SER A 141 -12.64 -27.47 20.20
C SER A 141 -12.61 -26.14 20.97
N ALA A 142 -11.73 -25.24 20.51
CA ALA A 142 -11.79 -23.81 20.78
C ALA A 142 -11.95 -23.08 19.43
N PHE A 143 -12.85 -22.11 19.35
CA PHE A 143 -13.16 -21.43 18.10
C PHE A 143 -13.73 -20.03 18.31
N ASN A 144 -13.64 -19.23 17.25
CA ASN A 144 -14.04 -17.83 17.21
C ASN A 144 -15.11 -17.62 16.15
N LEU A 145 -16.13 -16.85 16.51
CA LEU A 145 -17.20 -16.41 15.61
C LEU A 145 -17.30 -14.88 15.66
N ALA A 146 -17.41 -14.23 14.51
CA ALA A 146 -17.67 -12.80 14.45
C ALA A 146 -18.48 -12.44 13.21
N TYR A 147 -19.51 -11.60 13.39
CA TYR A 147 -20.18 -10.96 12.25
C TYR A 147 -19.32 -9.84 11.70
N ASN A 148 -19.18 -9.83 10.39
CA ASN A 148 -18.59 -8.74 9.65
C ASN A 148 -19.62 -7.62 9.44
N PRO A 149 -19.19 -6.38 9.13
CA PRO A 149 -20.10 -5.26 8.89
C PRO A 149 -21.09 -5.49 7.73
N ASP A 150 -20.72 -6.33 6.77
CA ASP A 150 -21.57 -6.73 5.63
C ASP A 150 -22.62 -7.81 5.98
N GLY A 151 -22.65 -8.28 7.24
CA GLY A 151 -23.59 -9.30 7.73
C GLY A 151 -23.11 -10.75 7.56
N SER A 152 -21.99 -10.98 6.87
CA SER A 152 -21.38 -12.31 6.77
C SER A 152 -20.77 -12.75 8.10
N LEU A 153 -20.66 -14.06 8.30
CA LEU A 153 -20.06 -14.65 9.50
C LEU A 153 -18.66 -15.18 9.20
N SER A 154 -17.67 -14.70 9.94
CA SER A 154 -16.32 -15.28 9.97
C SER A 154 -16.22 -16.32 11.09
N VAL A 155 -15.75 -17.52 10.76
CA VAL A 155 -15.53 -18.63 11.68
C VAL A 155 -14.07 -19.05 11.63
N ALA A 156 -13.40 -19.19 12.77
CA ALA A 156 -12.02 -19.67 12.83
C ALA A 156 -11.84 -20.70 13.95
N THR A 157 -11.16 -21.80 13.64
CA THR A 157 -10.87 -22.88 14.60
C THR A 157 -9.49 -22.68 15.20
N GLU A 158 -9.41 -22.72 16.53
CA GLU A 158 -8.16 -22.63 17.28
C GLU A 158 -7.64 -24.00 17.71
N LEU A 159 -8.53 -24.91 18.12
CA LEU A 159 -8.18 -26.27 18.56
C LEU A 159 -9.13 -27.31 17.96
N ASP A 160 -8.57 -28.48 17.65
CA ASP A 160 -9.26 -29.67 17.15
C ASP A 160 -10.07 -29.39 15.87
N GLU A 161 -11.33 -29.83 15.81
CA GLU A 161 -12.18 -29.74 14.60
C GLU A 161 -13.59 -29.24 14.96
N ILE A 162 -14.08 -28.27 14.19
CA ILE A 162 -15.48 -27.83 14.21
C ILE A 162 -16.13 -28.07 12.85
N GLU A 163 -17.45 -28.10 12.83
CA GLU A 163 -18.23 -28.18 11.60
C GLU A 163 -19.12 -26.95 11.49
N VAL A 164 -19.04 -26.27 10.35
CA VAL A 164 -19.84 -25.08 10.03
C VAL A 164 -20.87 -25.46 8.98
N CYS A 165 -22.15 -25.37 9.31
CA CYS A 165 -23.25 -25.81 8.45
C CYS A 165 -24.17 -24.65 8.06
N THR A 166 -24.56 -24.62 6.79
CA THR A 166 -25.66 -23.83 6.23
C THR A 166 -26.70 -24.77 5.62
N GLN A 167 -27.73 -24.22 4.97
CA GLN A 167 -28.72 -25.05 4.27
C GLN A 167 -28.14 -25.72 3.01
N ALA A 168 -27.07 -25.18 2.42
CA ALA A 168 -26.38 -25.79 1.29
C ALA A 168 -25.44 -26.95 1.67
N GLY A 169 -25.05 -27.06 2.95
CA GLY A 169 -24.19 -28.13 3.42
C GLY A 169 -23.23 -27.68 4.52
N CYS A 170 -22.32 -28.58 4.89
CA CYS A 170 -21.39 -28.39 6.00
C CYS A 170 -19.93 -28.41 5.51
N VAL A 171 -19.10 -27.61 6.17
CA VAL A 171 -17.64 -27.59 6.00
C VAL A 171 -16.97 -27.80 7.35
N GLY A 172 -16.18 -28.87 7.45
CA GLY A 172 -15.29 -29.09 8.59
C GLY A 172 -14.10 -28.14 8.56
N LEU A 173 -13.67 -27.65 9.72
CA LEU A 173 -12.51 -26.78 9.90
C LEU A 173 -11.62 -27.32 11.02
N THR A 174 -10.37 -27.62 10.71
CA THR A 174 -9.38 -28.03 11.71
C THR A 174 -8.65 -26.83 12.32
N ALA A 175 -7.92 -27.05 13.41
CA ALA A 175 -7.10 -26.02 14.06
C ALA A 175 -6.26 -25.24 13.04
N GLY A 176 -6.37 -23.91 13.07
CA GLY A 176 -5.69 -23.04 12.12
C GLY A 176 -6.50 -22.70 10.87
N GLU A 177 -7.61 -23.36 10.58
CA GLU A 177 -8.46 -23.05 9.42
C GLU A 177 -9.55 -22.04 9.76
N ALA A 178 -10.01 -21.32 8.75
CA ALA A 178 -11.15 -20.40 8.85
C ALA A 178 -12.08 -20.57 7.66
N ALA A 179 -13.35 -20.23 7.86
CA ALA A 179 -14.35 -20.09 6.81
C ALA A 179 -15.14 -18.80 6.97
N ARG A 180 -15.61 -18.28 5.83
CA ARG A 180 -16.56 -17.20 5.76
C ARG A 180 -17.89 -17.76 5.26
N VAL A 181 -18.97 -17.33 5.89
CA VAL A 181 -20.34 -17.68 5.52
C VAL A 181 -21.07 -16.39 5.16
N ASP A 182 -21.30 -16.18 3.86
CA ASP A 182 -21.95 -14.95 3.39
C ASP A 182 -23.45 -14.92 3.71
N ASN A 183 -24.14 -16.05 3.61
CA ASN A 183 -25.54 -16.21 3.98
C ASN A 183 -25.86 -17.69 4.32
N ASN A 184 -27.10 -17.98 4.70
CA ASN A 184 -27.52 -19.33 5.12
C ASN A 184 -27.89 -20.28 3.97
N GLN A 185 -27.88 -19.83 2.71
CA GLN A 185 -28.18 -20.62 1.52
C GLN A 185 -26.93 -21.11 0.81
N ASP A 186 -25.80 -20.43 0.97
CA ASP A 186 -24.55 -20.78 0.29
C ASP A 186 -23.66 -21.66 1.17
N LEU A 187 -22.80 -22.47 0.53
CA LEU A 187 -21.85 -23.32 1.24
C LEU A 187 -20.76 -22.43 1.90
N PRO A 188 -20.35 -22.71 3.15
CA PRO A 188 -19.22 -22.00 3.76
C PRO A 188 -17.96 -22.03 2.90
N VAL A 189 -17.30 -20.89 2.72
CA VAL A 189 -16.09 -20.78 1.90
C VAL A 189 -14.86 -20.68 2.80
N ARG A 190 -13.91 -21.61 2.66
CA ARG A 190 -12.64 -21.57 3.40
C ARG A 190 -11.86 -20.31 3.04
N THR A 191 -11.29 -19.64 4.03
CA THR A 191 -10.58 -18.37 3.86
C THR A 191 -9.35 -18.29 4.77
N ASN A 192 -8.40 -17.45 4.39
CA ASN A 192 -7.25 -17.11 5.22
C ASN A 192 -7.55 -15.91 6.16
N ALA A 193 -8.68 -15.22 5.95
CA ALA A 193 -9.15 -14.16 6.83
C ALA A 193 -9.78 -14.77 8.10
N ARG A 194 -9.11 -14.62 9.24
CA ARG A 194 -9.62 -15.13 10.53
C ARG A 194 -10.60 -14.16 11.17
N ALA A 195 -11.55 -14.69 11.94
CA ALA A 195 -12.39 -13.88 12.82
C ALA A 195 -11.50 -13.05 13.77
N SER A 196 -11.46 -11.74 13.56
CA SER A 196 -10.66 -10.82 14.37
C SER A 196 -11.34 -10.61 15.71
N LEU A 197 -10.79 -11.19 16.77
CA LEU A 197 -11.21 -10.93 18.13
C LEU A 197 -10.19 -9.99 18.79
N PRO A 198 -10.51 -8.71 19.03
CA PRO A 198 -9.58 -7.79 19.67
C PRO A 198 -9.23 -8.30 21.08
N THR A 199 -7.94 -8.51 21.34
CA THR A 199 -7.43 -9.02 22.63
C THR A 199 -7.37 -7.88 23.66
N PRO A 200 -7.74 -8.09 24.94
CA PRO A 200 -7.65 -7.04 25.95
C PRO A 200 -6.20 -6.61 26.21
N ALA A 201 -5.98 -5.31 26.45
CA ALA A 201 -4.71 -4.81 26.96
C ALA A 201 -4.41 -5.39 28.37
N PRO A 202 -3.14 -5.68 28.71
CA PRO A 202 -2.78 -6.19 30.03
C PRO A 202 -3.19 -5.19 31.14
N ARG A 203 -3.82 -5.71 32.18
CA ARG A 203 -4.25 -4.92 33.35
C ARG A 203 -3.01 -4.46 34.10
N GLN A 204 -2.75 -3.15 34.13
CA GLN A 204 -1.74 -2.58 35.02
C GLN A 204 -2.12 -2.89 36.48
N THR A 205 -1.21 -3.52 37.21
CA THR A 205 -1.33 -3.75 38.64
C THR A 205 -1.42 -2.38 39.33
N PRO A 206 -2.45 -2.09 40.14
CA PRO A 206 -2.49 -0.85 40.89
C PRO A 206 -1.31 -0.83 41.87
N GLU A 207 -0.45 0.17 41.73
CA GLU A 207 0.59 0.46 42.72
C GLU A 207 -0.09 1.02 43.96
N ILE A 208 0.12 0.38 45.12
CA ILE A 208 -0.38 0.87 46.40
C ILE A 208 0.46 2.08 46.79
N VAL A 209 -0.07 3.29 46.63
CA VAL A 209 0.53 4.50 47.22
C VAL A 209 0.13 4.53 48.69
N ALA A 210 1.09 4.30 49.57
CA ALA A 210 0.92 4.39 51.02
C ALA A 210 0.70 5.85 51.49
N ASN A 211 -0.17 5.99 52.50
CA ASN A 211 -0.34 7.07 53.47
C ASN A 211 0.33 8.44 53.19
N GLN A 212 -0.48 9.44 52.85
CA GLN A 212 -0.14 10.85 53.02
C GLN A 212 -1.02 11.43 54.14
N VAL A 213 -0.37 11.85 55.23
CA VAL A 213 -0.98 12.52 56.40
C VAL A 213 -0.82 14.03 56.20
N ASN A 214 -1.83 14.83 56.50
CA ASN A 214 -1.68 16.29 56.49
C ASN A 214 -0.80 16.77 57.68
N SER A 215 -0.36 18.03 57.62
CA SER A 215 0.61 18.64 58.56
C SER A 215 0.15 18.78 60.02
N SER A 216 -1.03 18.26 60.38
CA SER A 216 -1.55 18.21 61.76
C SER A 216 -1.91 16.80 62.24
N GLY A 217 -1.60 15.74 61.48
CA GLY A 217 -1.60 14.37 62.00
C GLY A 217 -2.97 13.72 62.23
N THR A 218 -4.06 14.21 61.64
CA THR A 218 -5.39 13.56 61.75
C THR A 218 -6.04 13.29 60.39
N SER A 219 -6.60 12.09 60.21
CA SER A 219 -7.35 11.71 59.01
C SER A 219 -8.68 12.45 58.95
N ALA A 220 -8.94 13.20 57.87
CA ALA A 220 -10.21 13.87 57.62
C ALA A 220 -10.81 13.43 56.28
N ILE A 221 -12.12 13.16 56.27
CA ILE A 221 -12.89 12.86 55.06
C ILE A 221 -13.18 14.20 54.35
N ILE A 222 -12.67 14.36 53.14
CA ILE A 222 -12.99 15.51 52.27
C ILE A 222 -14.31 15.19 51.55
N PRO A 223 -15.37 16.00 51.66
CA PRO A 223 -16.59 15.80 50.88
C PRO A 223 -16.32 16.05 49.38
N PRO A 224 -16.96 15.29 48.46
CA PRO A 224 -16.71 15.43 47.04
C PRO A 224 -17.16 16.81 46.54
N LYS A 225 -16.28 17.44 45.78
CA LYS A 225 -16.53 18.69 45.03
C LYS A 225 -17.75 18.51 44.11
N PRO A 226 -18.61 19.53 43.91
CA PRO A 226 -19.76 19.44 43.03
C PRO A 226 -19.38 19.01 41.61
N THR A 227 -20.20 18.13 41.04
CA THR A 227 -20.05 17.48 39.73
C THR A 227 -19.74 18.49 38.61
N THR A 228 -18.47 18.59 38.24
CA THR A 228 -18.04 19.22 36.98
C THR A 228 -18.28 18.26 35.84
N ALA A 229 -19.16 18.65 34.91
CA ALA A 229 -19.32 18.27 33.50
C ALA A 229 -19.24 16.77 33.11
N PRO A 230 -19.93 16.33 32.06
CA PRO A 230 -19.76 14.97 31.52
C PRO A 230 -18.27 14.68 31.29
N PRO A 231 -17.80 13.45 31.57
CA PRO A 231 -16.40 13.10 31.31
C PRO A 231 -16.10 13.38 29.83
N PRO A 232 -14.94 13.98 29.52
CA PRO A 232 -14.57 14.24 28.13
C PRO A 232 -14.59 12.93 27.37
N ALA A 233 -15.10 12.98 26.12
CA ALA A 233 -15.06 11.86 25.19
C ALA A 233 -13.69 11.16 25.25
N PRO A 234 -13.62 9.82 25.16
CA PRO A 234 -12.36 9.09 25.21
C PRO A 234 -11.37 9.76 24.26
N ARG A 235 -10.27 10.29 24.83
CA ARG A 235 -9.30 11.10 24.07
C ARG A 235 -8.77 10.28 22.91
N ALA A 236 -8.89 10.83 21.70
CA ALA A 236 -8.23 10.31 20.52
C ALA A 236 -6.73 10.10 20.81
N LYS A 237 -6.19 8.94 20.42
CA LYS A 237 -4.77 8.60 20.67
C LYS A 237 -3.94 9.27 19.59
N ALA A 238 -3.14 10.27 19.97
CA ALA A 238 -2.23 10.96 19.07
C ALA A 238 -0.86 10.25 19.03
N LEU A 239 -0.38 10.03 17.82
CA LEU A 239 0.86 9.33 17.49
C LEU A 239 1.79 10.30 16.78
N VAL A 240 2.87 10.68 17.44
CA VAL A 240 3.86 11.62 16.91
C VAL A 240 4.99 10.85 16.26
N GLY A 241 5.57 11.40 15.19
CA GLY A 241 6.70 10.78 14.49
C GLY A 241 6.30 9.77 13.43
N VAL A 242 5.03 9.73 13.02
CA VAL A 242 4.53 8.75 12.04
C VAL A 242 4.64 9.26 10.62
N ALA A 243 4.91 8.34 9.70
CA ALA A 243 4.86 8.57 8.26
C ALA A 243 3.48 8.19 7.72
N LEU A 244 3.01 8.92 6.71
CA LEU A 244 1.77 8.67 5.98
C LEU A 244 2.03 8.74 4.47
N SER A 245 1.52 7.75 3.77
CA SER A 245 1.35 7.81 2.32
C SER A 245 -0.12 7.57 1.96
N GLY A 246 -0.69 8.42 1.12
CA GLY A 246 -2.08 8.41 0.71
C GLY A 246 -2.21 8.58 -0.81
N TYR A 247 -3.23 7.94 -1.38
CA TYR A 247 -3.64 8.09 -2.76
C TYR A 247 -5.16 8.11 -2.83
N GLY A 248 -5.74 9.02 -3.61
CA GLY A 248 -7.17 9.05 -3.85
C GLY A 248 -7.56 9.88 -5.06
N PHE A 249 -8.85 10.13 -5.22
CA PHE A 249 -9.40 10.97 -6.30
C PHE A 249 -10.10 12.20 -5.74
N THR A 250 -9.84 13.35 -6.36
CA THR A 250 -10.64 14.56 -6.13
C THR A 250 -12.06 14.41 -6.70
N SER A 251 -12.95 15.35 -6.40
CA SER A 251 -14.30 15.38 -6.99
C SER A 251 -14.32 15.40 -8.52
N ASP A 252 -13.23 15.86 -9.14
CA ASP A 252 -13.09 15.95 -10.59
C ASP A 252 -12.37 14.73 -11.18
N ASN A 253 -12.28 13.63 -10.42
CA ASN A 253 -11.64 12.37 -10.81
C ASN A 253 -10.15 12.49 -11.14
N LEU A 254 -9.46 13.51 -10.62
CA LEU A 254 -8.02 13.65 -10.72
C LEU A 254 -7.33 12.96 -9.54
N PRO A 255 -6.17 12.31 -9.75
CA PRO A 255 -5.43 11.67 -8.67
C PRO A 255 -4.87 12.71 -7.70
N ASP A 256 -5.01 12.46 -6.41
CA ASP A 256 -4.36 13.19 -5.32
C ASP A 256 -3.42 12.23 -4.58
N THR A 257 -2.21 12.68 -4.30
CA THR A 257 -1.20 11.90 -3.58
C THR A 257 -0.68 12.68 -2.39
N ARG A 258 -0.58 12.02 -1.25
CA ARG A 258 -0.10 12.61 0.00
C ARG A 258 1.06 11.79 0.50
N HIS A 259 2.23 12.40 0.71
CA HIS A 259 3.37 11.69 1.27
C HIS A 259 4.07 12.55 2.32
N GLN A 260 4.20 12.02 3.52
CA GLN A 260 4.83 12.67 4.66
C GLN A 260 5.60 11.63 5.45
N THR A 261 6.84 11.91 5.81
CA THR A 261 7.71 10.98 6.57
C THR A 261 7.72 11.28 8.07
N ASN A 262 7.06 12.35 8.49
CA ASN A 262 6.96 12.74 9.89
C ASN A 262 5.71 13.60 10.12
N GLY A 263 4.96 13.31 11.18
CA GLY A 263 3.79 14.04 11.58
C GLY A 263 3.09 13.41 12.77
N THR A 264 1.87 13.87 13.01
CA THR A 264 1.01 13.40 14.08
C THR A 264 -0.24 12.78 13.51
N LEU A 265 -0.44 11.48 13.75
CA LEU A 265 -1.67 10.78 13.44
C LEU A 265 -2.57 10.75 14.68
N VAL A 266 -3.83 11.12 14.51
CA VAL A 266 -4.86 10.98 15.53
C VAL A 266 -5.72 9.78 15.18
N LEU A 267 -5.78 8.81 16.10
CA LEU A 267 -6.66 7.66 15.99
C LEU A 267 -7.95 7.90 16.78
N ALA A 268 -9.07 7.60 16.15
CA ALA A 268 -10.36 7.50 16.81
C ALA A 268 -10.35 6.34 17.84
N ALA A 269 -11.36 6.30 18.70
CA ALA A 269 -11.46 5.30 19.76
C ALA A 269 -11.55 3.85 19.25
N ASP A 270 -11.98 3.66 18.00
CA ASP A 270 -12.03 2.37 17.31
C ASP A 270 -10.69 1.96 16.65
N GLY A 271 -9.64 2.79 16.80
CA GLY A 271 -8.33 2.58 16.22
C GLY A 271 -8.20 3.00 14.75
N THR A 272 -9.26 3.57 14.16
CA THR A 272 -9.20 4.10 12.80
C THR A 272 -8.49 5.45 12.74
N PRO A 273 -7.68 5.71 11.70
CA PRO A 273 -7.13 7.03 11.43
C PRO A 273 -8.24 8.08 11.24
N GLU A 274 -8.24 9.10 12.10
CA GLU A 274 -9.21 10.21 12.07
C GLU A 274 -8.62 11.45 11.39
N SER A 275 -7.39 11.81 11.76
CA SER A 275 -6.68 12.92 11.12
C SER A 275 -5.18 12.72 11.13
N TYR A 276 -4.49 13.38 10.21
CA TYR A 276 -3.04 13.41 10.12
C TYR A 276 -2.56 14.84 9.92
N THR A 277 -1.70 15.33 10.80
CA THR A 277 -1.07 16.64 10.68
C THR A 277 0.43 16.46 10.43
N ALA A 278 0.94 16.97 9.32
CA ALA A 278 2.37 16.92 9.02
C ALA A 278 3.18 17.71 10.06
N ALA A 279 4.42 17.27 10.34
CA ALA A 279 5.28 17.92 11.33
C ALA A 279 5.60 19.40 10.99
N SER A 280 5.57 19.76 9.71
CA SER A 280 5.72 21.15 9.24
C SER A 280 4.53 22.05 9.58
N GLY A 281 3.43 21.50 10.10
CA GLY A 281 2.20 22.21 10.48
C GLY A 281 1.34 22.69 9.30
N GLY A 282 1.85 22.60 8.06
CA GLY A 282 1.17 23.09 6.87
C GLY A 282 0.14 22.10 6.29
N ALA A 283 0.50 20.83 6.14
CA ALA A 283 -0.39 19.83 5.55
C ALA A 283 -1.21 19.09 6.62
N ASN A 284 -2.54 19.05 6.47
CA ASN A 284 -3.42 18.31 7.38
C ASN A 284 -4.54 17.61 6.60
N GLY A 285 -4.79 16.35 6.94
CA GLY A 285 -5.86 15.54 6.38
C GLY A 285 -6.82 15.10 7.47
N THR A 286 -8.12 15.24 7.24
CA THR A 286 -9.17 14.78 8.16
C THR A 286 -10.13 13.87 7.40
N ARG A 287 -10.38 12.68 7.96
CA ARG A 287 -11.39 11.76 7.45
C ARG A 287 -12.79 12.36 7.64
N THR A 288 -13.62 12.26 6.60
CA THR A 288 -15.03 12.69 6.62
C THR A 288 -16.01 11.52 6.39
N GLY A 289 -15.53 10.42 5.82
CA GLY A 289 -16.32 9.21 5.54
C GLY A 289 -15.95 8.02 6.44
N ALA A 290 -16.42 6.82 6.11
CA ALA A 290 -16.01 5.61 6.81
C ALA A 290 -14.52 5.29 6.55
N ALA A 291 -13.90 4.58 7.48
CA ALA A 291 -12.55 4.04 7.34
C ALA A 291 -12.63 2.52 7.36
N THR A 292 -11.94 1.87 6.42
CA THR A 292 -11.76 0.43 6.43
C THR A 292 -10.29 0.12 6.65
N ILE A 293 -9.97 -0.61 7.72
CA ILE A 293 -8.61 -1.08 7.97
C ILE A 293 -8.44 -2.43 7.28
N VAL A 294 -7.48 -2.51 6.37
CA VAL A 294 -7.11 -3.77 5.69
C VAL A 294 -6.21 -4.62 6.59
N SER A 295 -5.20 -4.00 7.20
CA SER A 295 -4.36 -4.65 8.20
C SER A 295 -3.72 -3.62 9.13
N SER A 296 -3.45 -4.03 10.37
CA SER A 296 -2.57 -3.32 11.30
C SER A 296 -1.57 -4.32 11.85
N THR A 297 -0.28 -4.05 11.67
CA THR A 297 0.81 -4.91 12.09
C THR A 297 1.70 -4.21 13.12
N GLY A 298 2.19 -5.00 14.06
CA GLY A 298 3.04 -4.58 15.18
C GLY A 298 2.36 -3.67 16.21
N SER A 299 3.14 -2.94 17.02
CA SER A 299 2.67 -2.17 18.17
C SER A 299 3.25 -0.76 18.23
N LEU A 300 2.40 0.17 18.64
CA LEU A 300 2.74 1.56 18.90
C LEU A 300 3.74 1.71 20.07
N GLU A 301 3.77 0.76 20.99
CA GLU A 301 4.68 0.76 22.14
C GLU A 301 6.09 0.30 21.77
N THR A 302 6.20 -0.56 20.74
CA THR A 302 7.48 -1.10 20.28
C THR A 302 8.08 -0.32 19.12
N GLY A 303 7.37 0.69 18.59
CA GLY A 303 7.81 1.49 17.44
C GLY A 303 7.82 0.72 16.11
N ASP A 304 7.23 -0.47 16.06
CA ASP A 304 7.06 -1.29 14.87
C ASP A 304 5.57 -1.28 14.55
N TYR A 305 5.08 -0.22 13.92
CA TYR A 305 3.65 -0.08 13.62
C TYR A 305 3.47 0.24 12.15
N LEU A 306 2.59 -0.51 11.50
CA LEU A 306 2.20 -0.27 10.12
C LEU A 306 0.72 -0.61 9.96
N LEU A 307 -0.08 0.37 9.53
CA LEU A 307 -1.50 0.25 9.29
C LEU A 307 -1.80 0.66 7.85
N ILE A 308 -2.60 -0.14 7.17
CA ILE A 308 -3.06 0.08 5.79
C ILE A 308 -4.58 0.03 5.76
N GLY A 309 -5.19 0.92 4.98
CA GLY A 309 -6.63 1.00 4.89
C GLY A 309 -7.11 1.94 3.80
N THR A 310 -8.42 2.19 3.81
CA THR A 310 -9.09 3.14 2.93
C THR A 310 -9.94 4.11 3.74
N TRP A 311 -10.12 5.31 3.19
CA TRP A 311 -11.15 6.26 3.60
C TRP A 311 -12.12 6.50 2.45
N ASP A 312 -13.41 6.37 2.74
CA ASP A 312 -14.48 6.62 1.78
C ASP A 312 -14.62 8.10 1.45
N SER A 313 -14.15 8.99 2.34
CA SER A 313 -13.89 10.39 1.97
C SER A 313 -12.96 11.05 2.98
N SER A 314 -12.18 12.01 2.51
CA SER A 314 -11.33 12.85 3.35
C SER A 314 -11.22 14.27 2.82
N THR A 315 -10.85 15.18 3.71
CA THR A 315 -10.51 16.57 3.39
C THR A 315 -9.03 16.77 3.63
N TRP A 316 -8.35 17.44 2.71
CA TRP A 316 -6.93 17.74 2.82
C TRP A 316 -6.67 19.21 2.62
N LYS A 317 -5.85 19.80 3.48
CA LYS A 317 -5.36 21.16 3.35
C LYS A 317 -3.87 21.12 3.12
N ASP A 318 -3.42 21.76 2.05
CA ASP A 318 -2.00 22.06 1.82
C ASP A 318 -1.65 23.38 2.50
N GLY A 319 -0.46 23.46 3.10
CA GLY A 319 -0.07 24.57 3.99
C GLY A 319 -0.14 25.98 3.41
N ALA A 320 -0.21 26.12 2.09
CA ALA A 320 -0.35 27.39 1.40
C ALA A 320 -1.80 27.70 0.94
N SER A 321 -2.70 26.71 0.91
CA SER A 321 -4.08 26.89 0.44
C SER A 321 -5.03 27.20 1.60
N SER A 322 -5.95 28.14 1.41
CA SER A 322 -7.03 28.43 2.38
C SER A 322 -8.18 27.44 2.27
N SER A 323 -8.37 26.78 1.12
CA SER A 323 -9.49 25.89 0.85
C SER A 323 -9.08 24.41 0.92
N PRO A 324 -9.80 23.57 1.69
CA PRO A 324 -9.55 22.13 1.73
C PRO A 324 -10.00 21.46 0.42
N LEU A 325 -9.20 20.51 -0.04
CA LEU A 325 -9.49 19.61 -1.16
C LEU A 325 -10.29 18.40 -0.64
N ASN A 326 -11.40 18.09 -1.30
CA ASN A 326 -12.19 16.90 -1.00
C ASN A 326 -11.69 15.73 -1.83
N VAL A 327 -11.45 14.60 -1.17
CA VAL A 327 -11.01 13.33 -1.77
C VAL A 327 -12.10 12.30 -1.52
N ALA A 328 -12.74 11.83 -2.59
CA ALA A 328 -13.97 11.04 -2.54
C ALA A 328 -13.75 9.53 -2.32
N SER A 329 -12.50 9.07 -2.38
CA SER A 329 -12.07 7.72 -1.98
C SER A 329 -10.56 7.72 -1.96
N SER A 330 -9.97 7.18 -0.89
CA SER A 330 -8.50 7.14 -0.77
C SER A 330 -8.02 5.86 -0.11
N ALA A 331 -6.92 5.32 -0.63
CA ALA A 331 -6.12 4.30 0.01
C ALA A 331 -4.96 4.96 0.75
N PHE A 332 -4.57 4.42 1.89
CA PHE A 332 -3.48 4.96 2.66
C PHE A 332 -2.69 3.87 3.39
N VAL A 333 -1.46 4.21 3.72
CA VAL A 333 -0.60 3.48 4.63
C VAL A 333 0.03 4.46 5.61
N VAL A 334 0.02 4.10 6.89
CA VAL A 334 0.57 4.92 7.97
C VAL A 334 1.40 4.03 8.88
N GLY A 335 2.50 4.54 9.42
CA GLY A 335 3.37 3.73 10.25
C GLY A 335 4.48 4.51 10.93
N VAL A 336 5.21 3.84 11.81
CA VAL A 336 6.40 4.41 12.45
C VAL A 336 7.59 4.20 11.51
N PRO A 337 8.17 5.26 10.93
CA PRO A 337 9.30 5.13 10.02
C PRO A 337 10.52 4.56 10.74
N THR A 338 11.29 3.74 10.02
CA THR A 338 12.56 3.20 10.54
C THR A 338 13.49 4.36 10.90
N SER A 339 14.17 4.27 12.05
CA SER A 339 15.08 5.35 12.48
C SER A 339 16.30 5.48 11.55
N SER A 340 16.83 6.69 11.42
CA SER A 340 18.02 6.96 10.61
C SER A 340 19.23 6.12 11.05
N THR A 341 19.38 5.86 12.35
CA THR A 341 20.44 5.00 12.89
C THR A 341 20.29 3.54 12.42
N SER A 342 19.07 3.01 12.43
CA SER A 342 18.83 1.64 11.95
C SER A 342 19.02 1.54 10.44
N ILE A 343 18.61 2.55 9.68
CA ILE A 343 18.88 2.63 8.23
C ILE A 343 20.40 2.68 7.97
N ALA A 344 21.15 3.48 8.72
CA ALA A 344 22.60 3.58 8.58
C ALA A 344 23.30 2.23 8.84
N SER A 345 22.78 1.40 9.76
CA SER A 345 23.33 0.06 10.01
C SER A 345 23.13 -0.94 8.86
N LEU A 346 22.24 -0.64 7.91
CA LEU A 346 21.98 -1.46 6.73
C LEU A 346 22.81 -1.03 5.51
N ALA A 347 23.67 -0.03 5.63
CA ALA A 347 24.44 0.51 4.52
C ALA A 347 25.20 -0.60 3.74
N GLY A 348 25.07 -0.59 2.42
CA GLY A 348 25.66 -1.58 1.52
C GLY A 348 24.84 -2.87 1.37
N GLN A 349 23.60 -2.91 1.87
CA GLN A 349 22.75 -4.10 1.81
C GLN A 349 21.46 -3.84 1.03
N ARG A 350 20.98 -4.89 0.36
CA ARG A 350 19.69 -4.97 -0.34
C ARG A 350 18.71 -5.77 0.50
N GLY A 351 17.55 -5.20 0.80
CA GLY A 351 16.40 -5.92 1.32
C GLY A 351 15.47 -6.35 0.19
N GLU A 352 15.09 -7.62 0.15
CA GLU A 352 14.08 -8.14 -0.77
C GLU A 352 12.74 -8.29 -0.04
N TYR A 353 11.69 -7.69 -0.57
CA TYR A 353 10.39 -7.60 0.08
C TYR A 353 9.30 -8.27 -0.75
N SER A 354 8.41 -9.00 -0.07
CA SER A 354 7.23 -9.62 -0.67
C SER A 354 5.96 -8.96 -0.18
N LEU A 355 4.95 -8.90 -1.05
CA LEU A 355 3.65 -8.31 -0.72
C LEU A 355 3.04 -9.00 0.50
N ALA A 356 2.67 -8.21 1.51
CA ALA A 356 2.01 -8.67 2.72
C ALA A 356 0.50 -8.39 2.65
N HIS A 357 0.12 -7.12 2.47
CA HIS A 357 -1.27 -6.70 2.33
C HIS A 357 -1.41 -5.60 1.28
N ALA A 358 -2.58 -5.48 0.67
CA ALA A 358 -2.90 -4.42 -0.28
C ALA A 358 -4.37 -4.00 -0.14
N THR A 359 -4.66 -2.73 -0.41
CA THR A 359 -6.04 -2.31 -0.67
C THR A 359 -6.49 -2.80 -2.03
N ALA A 360 -7.80 -2.74 -2.29
CA ALA A 360 -8.29 -2.77 -3.67
C ALA A 360 -7.64 -1.65 -4.49
N VAL A 361 -7.48 -1.88 -5.79
CA VAL A 361 -7.00 -0.87 -6.74
C VAL A 361 -8.20 -0.06 -7.18
N LEU A 362 -8.22 1.22 -6.81
CA LEU A 362 -9.27 2.15 -7.17
C LEU A 362 -8.98 2.73 -8.55
N SER A 363 -10.01 2.95 -9.37
CA SER A 363 -9.91 3.67 -10.64
C SER A 363 -10.86 4.86 -10.68
N SER A 364 -10.44 5.93 -11.37
CA SER A 364 -11.26 7.10 -11.67
C SER A 364 -12.48 6.79 -12.55
N THR A 365 -12.53 5.60 -13.16
CA THR A 365 -13.67 5.09 -13.93
C THR A 365 -14.66 4.28 -13.07
N GLY A 366 -14.34 4.05 -11.80
CA GLY A 366 -15.12 3.19 -10.90
C GLY A 366 -14.79 1.70 -11.01
N ALA A 367 -13.93 1.29 -11.95
CA ALA A 367 -13.42 -0.07 -11.99
C ALA A 367 -12.60 -0.38 -10.73
N VAL A 368 -12.71 -1.62 -10.23
CA VAL A 368 -11.97 -2.08 -9.06
C VAL A 368 -11.05 -3.21 -9.49
N GLY A 369 -9.75 -3.03 -9.27
CA GLY A 369 -8.73 -4.03 -9.54
C GLY A 369 -8.08 -4.57 -8.27
N THR A 370 -7.04 -5.39 -8.46
CA THR A 370 -6.28 -6.00 -7.37
C THR A 370 -4.78 -5.91 -7.63
N LEU A 371 -4.01 -5.86 -6.54
CA LEU A 371 -2.56 -5.99 -6.59
C LEU A 371 -2.18 -7.46 -6.39
N LEU A 372 -1.43 -8.01 -7.32
CA LEU A 372 -1.11 -9.43 -7.32
C LEU A 372 0.06 -9.77 -6.38
N PRO A 373 0.08 -10.97 -5.77
CA PRO A 373 1.19 -11.44 -4.92
C PRO A 373 2.55 -11.55 -5.61
N THR A 374 2.56 -11.51 -6.94
CA THR A 374 3.78 -11.47 -7.76
C THR A 374 4.51 -10.14 -7.65
N SER A 375 3.86 -9.09 -7.13
CA SER A 375 4.45 -7.79 -6.87
C SER A 375 5.65 -7.88 -5.91
N LYS A 376 6.74 -7.21 -6.26
CA LYS A 376 8.01 -7.18 -5.52
C LYS A 376 8.48 -5.76 -5.28
N LEU A 377 9.23 -5.62 -4.19
CA LEU A 377 9.93 -4.42 -3.81
C LEU A 377 11.33 -4.85 -3.35
N SER A 378 12.37 -4.21 -3.85
CA SER A 378 13.70 -4.33 -3.26
C SER A 378 14.23 -2.96 -2.88
N ILE A 379 14.96 -2.87 -1.77
CA ILE A 379 15.48 -1.60 -1.26
C ILE A 379 16.97 -1.75 -0.98
N ASP A 380 17.77 -0.97 -1.69
CA ASP A 380 19.20 -0.78 -1.47
C ASP A 380 19.40 0.34 -0.44
N PHE A 381 20.04 0.01 0.68
CA PHE A 381 20.38 0.97 1.73
C PHE A 381 21.79 1.52 1.47
N LEU A 382 21.89 2.79 1.06
CA LEU A 382 23.13 3.40 0.55
C LEU A 382 23.82 4.33 1.56
N GLY A 383 23.45 4.23 2.84
CA GLY A 383 24.02 5.03 3.94
C GLY A 383 23.39 6.41 4.07
N ALA A 384 23.47 7.28 3.04
CA ALA A 384 22.87 8.62 3.07
C ALA A 384 21.42 8.67 2.55
N GLY A 385 20.95 7.57 1.95
CA GLY A 385 19.61 7.44 1.37
C GLY A 385 19.33 5.99 0.99
N ASN A 386 18.15 5.75 0.44
CA ASN A 386 17.71 4.44 0.00
C ASN A 386 17.31 4.51 -1.48
N TYR A 387 17.47 3.39 -2.18
CA TYR A 387 16.97 3.20 -3.54
C TYR A 387 16.01 2.02 -3.55
N ALA A 388 14.74 2.27 -3.85
CA ALA A 388 13.69 1.27 -3.89
C ALA A 388 13.37 0.90 -5.33
N ASN A 389 13.63 -0.34 -5.74
CA ASN A 389 13.18 -0.90 -7.00
C ASN A 389 11.78 -1.50 -6.82
N VAL A 390 10.81 -0.92 -7.51
CA VAL A 390 9.39 -1.23 -7.39
C VAL A 390 8.94 -1.98 -8.63
N ASN A 391 8.30 -3.13 -8.44
CA ASN A 391 7.72 -3.93 -9.50
C ASN A 391 6.34 -4.44 -9.06
N LEU A 392 5.29 -3.75 -9.49
CA LEU A 392 3.92 -4.01 -9.08
C LEU A 392 3.12 -4.59 -10.24
N ASP A 393 2.44 -5.70 -9.97
CA ASP A 393 1.55 -6.35 -10.92
C ASP A 393 0.09 -6.04 -10.53
N VAL A 394 -0.53 -5.15 -11.30
CA VAL A 394 -1.89 -4.65 -11.07
C VAL A 394 -2.85 -5.28 -12.06
N GLU A 395 -3.81 -6.04 -11.57
CA GLU A 395 -4.85 -6.66 -12.38
C GLU A 395 -6.11 -5.81 -12.35
N MET A 396 -6.57 -5.39 -13.53
CA MET A 396 -7.80 -4.63 -13.72
C MET A 396 -8.80 -5.46 -14.53
N PRO A 397 -10.12 -5.27 -14.33
CA PRO A 397 -11.14 -5.89 -15.18
C PRO A 397 -10.93 -5.55 -16.66
N GLY A 398 -11.17 -6.48 -17.57
CA GLY A 398 -11.06 -6.22 -19.00
C GLY A 398 -12.08 -5.17 -19.45
N THR A 399 -11.62 -4.15 -20.18
CA THR A 399 -12.50 -3.19 -20.86
C THR A 399 -12.53 -3.50 -22.34
N THR A 400 -13.71 -3.65 -22.92
CA THR A 400 -13.88 -3.64 -24.37
C THR A 400 -13.77 -2.19 -24.87
N PRO A 401 -12.78 -1.82 -25.69
CA PRO A 401 -12.77 -0.50 -26.31
C PRO A 401 -13.99 -0.37 -27.22
N SER A 402 -14.66 0.78 -27.21
CA SER A 402 -15.75 1.05 -28.14
C SER A 402 -15.23 1.03 -29.58
N GLY A 403 -15.72 0.10 -30.39
CA GLY A 403 -15.48 0.06 -31.84
C GLY A 403 -14.45 -0.94 -32.38
N VAL A 404 -13.94 -1.89 -31.58
CA VAL A 404 -12.99 -2.93 -32.05
C VAL A 404 -13.61 -4.33 -31.91
N SER A 405 -13.61 -5.13 -32.99
CA SER A 405 -14.17 -6.48 -32.96
C SER A 405 -13.35 -7.42 -32.08
N GLN A 406 -14.06 -8.17 -31.24
CA GLN A 406 -13.59 -9.12 -30.25
C GLN A 406 -12.56 -10.12 -30.79
N ALA A 407 -11.38 -10.27 -30.15
CA ALA A 407 -10.73 -11.58 -29.94
C ALA A 407 -9.35 -11.57 -29.25
N LEU A 408 -8.55 -10.49 -29.21
CA LEU A 408 -7.09 -10.67 -29.08
C LEU A 408 -6.32 -9.97 -27.94
N ALA A 409 -6.98 -9.26 -27.01
CA ALA A 409 -6.28 -8.53 -25.92
C ALA A 409 -6.66 -8.96 -24.50
N VAL A 410 -7.62 -9.86 -24.39
CA VAL A 410 -8.20 -10.30 -23.13
C VAL A 410 -7.54 -11.63 -22.76
N ARG A 411 -6.90 -11.70 -21.57
CA ARG A 411 -6.56 -13.00 -21.00
C ARG A 411 -7.82 -13.87 -20.97
N SER A 412 -7.70 -15.19 -21.04
CA SER A 412 -8.86 -16.09 -21.02
C SER A 412 -9.82 -15.88 -19.83
N ASP A 413 -9.38 -15.13 -18.81
CA ASP A 413 -10.10 -14.73 -17.60
C ASP A 413 -10.79 -13.36 -17.65
N ASN A 414 -10.77 -12.63 -18.78
CA ASN A 414 -11.37 -11.30 -18.93
C ASN A 414 -10.70 -10.17 -18.12
N THR A 415 -9.37 -10.20 -17.95
CA THR A 415 -8.60 -9.17 -17.23
C THR A 415 -7.48 -8.52 -18.06
N THR A 416 -7.02 -7.34 -17.63
CA THR A 416 -5.82 -6.64 -18.12
C THR A 416 -4.78 -6.55 -17.02
N LEU A 417 -3.57 -7.05 -17.28
CA LEU A 417 -2.44 -6.94 -16.36
C LEU A 417 -1.58 -5.71 -16.69
N TYR A 418 -1.49 -4.78 -15.74
CA TYR A 418 -0.59 -3.64 -15.77
C TYR A 418 0.64 -3.88 -14.90
N LYS A 419 1.82 -3.62 -15.45
CA LYS A 419 3.09 -3.61 -14.73
C LYS A 419 3.50 -2.18 -14.42
N LEU A 420 3.62 -1.88 -13.13
CA LEU A 420 4.10 -0.61 -12.62
C LEU A 420 5.53 -0.79 -12.12
N GLN A 421 6.51 -0.27 -12.86
CA GLN A 421 7.92 -0.61 -12.64
C GLN A 421 8.84 0.62 -12.58
N GLY A 422 9.82 0.61 -11.70
CA GLY A 422 10.81 1.69 -11.65
C GLY A 422 11.56 1.74 -10.34
N GLY A 423 12.74 2.35 -10.36
CA GLY A 423 13.49 2.64 -9.16
C GLY A 423 13.32 4.09 -8.72
N VAL A 424 13.08 4.24 -7.43
CA VAL A 424 12.83 5.52 -6.79
C VAL A 424 13.79 5.72 -5.64
N THR A 425 14.16 6.97 -5.40
CA THR A 425 15.06 7.30 -4.30
C THR A 425 14.35 7.88 -3.11
N GLY A 426 15.08 7.81 -2.00
CA GLY A 426 14.58 8.14 -0.70
C GLY A 426 15.66 8.70 0.20
N THR A 427 15.26 9.58 1.11
CA THR A 427 16.08 10.05 2.22
C THR A 427 15.48 9.58 3.53
N GLY A 428 16.32 9.17 4.46
CA GLY A 428 15.86 8.55 5.71
C GLY A 428 14.98 7.34 5.41
N ALA A 429 13.80 7.26 6.01
CA ALA A 429 12.90 6.11 5.84
C ALA A 429 12.02 6.19 4.59
N GLY A 430 11.83 7.37 4.00
CA GLY A 430 10.90 7.58 2.88
C GLY A 430 11.54 7.34 1.53
N PHE A 431 10.74 7.04 0.52
CA PHE A 431 11.13 6.99 -0.89
C PHE A 431 9.93 7.36 -1.77
N ALA A 432 10.17 8.04 -2.88
CA ALA A 432 9.11 8.47 -3.78
C ALA A 432 9.64 8.71 -5.20
N GLY A 433 8.78 8.51 -6.20
CA GLY A 433 9.14 8.81 -7.58
C GLY A 433 8.14 8.28 -8.61
N SER A 434 8.52 8.38 -9.88
CA SER A 434 7.72 7.92 -11.01
C SER A 434 7.98 6.44 -11.31
N LEU A 435 6.93 5.77 -11.77
CA LEU A 435 6.99 4.41 -12.30
C LEU A 435 6.61 4.42 -13.78
N SER A 436 7.13 3.48 -14.54
CA SER A 436 6.53 3.11 -15.82
C SER A 436 5.21 2.40 -15.61
N VAL A 437 4.30 2.55 -16.56
CA VAL A 437 3.13 1.68 -16.68
C VAL A 437 3.22 0.98 -18.01
N SER A 438 3.13 -0.34 -18.02
CA SER A 438 3.08 -1.12 -19.25
C SER A 438 2.04 -2.21 -19.15
N SER A 439 1.48 -2.61 -20.28
CA SER A 439 0.63 -3.79 -20.41
C SER A 439 0.68 -4.26 -21.85
N ASP A 440 0.28 -5.52 -22.08
CA ASP A 440 0.14 -6.03 -23.45
C ASP A 440 -0.89 -5.20 -24.24
N ALA A 441 -1.94 -4.69 -23.58
CA ALA A 441 -2.91 -3.78 -24.19
C ALA A 441 -2.27 -2.46 -24.65
N CYS A 442 -1.27 -1.95 -23.92
CA CYS A 442 -0.53 -0.74 -24.29
C CYS A 442 0.47 -0.99 -25.43
N ILE A 443 1.13 -2.14 -25.41
CA ILE A 443 2.08 -2.52 -26.46
C ILE A 443 1.35 -2.76 -27.78
N GLN A 444 0.20 -3.42 -27.77
CA GLN A 444 -0.58 -3.71 -28.98
C GLN A 444 -1.44 -2.53 -29.47
N GLY A 445 -1.38 -1.38 -28.79
CA GLY A 445 -2.12 -0.16 -29.17
C GLY A 445 -3.62 -0.17 -28.85
N TYR A 446 -4.10 -1.12 -28.03
CA TYR A 446 -5.51 -1.19 -27.60
C TYR A 446 -5.84 -0.20 -26.47
N ALA A 447 -4.82 0.23 -25.73
CA ALA A 447 -4.89 1.32 -24.76
C ALA A 447 -3.61 2.16 -24.85
N SER A 448 -3.65 3.42 -24.40
CA SER A 448 -2.42 4.15 -24.08
C SER A 448 -2.12 3.99 -22.58
N CYS A 449 -0.87 3.71 -22.24
CA CYS A 449 -0.37 3.73 -20.87
C CYS A 449 0.32 5.07 -20.63
N GLY A 450 -0.01 5.73 -19.52
CA GLY A 450 0.73 6.90 -19.04
C GLY A 450 1.83 6.49 -18.08
N ILE A 451 2.22 7.39 -17.18
CA ILE A 451 3.13 7.07 -16.08
C ILE A 451 2.39 6.66 -14.82
N GLY A 452 3.15 6.02 -13.95
CA GLY A 452 2.78 5.80 -12.57
C GLY A 452 3.63 6.59 -11.61
N PHE A 453 3.30 6.42 -10.34
CA PHE A 453 4.06 6.96 -9.24
C PHE A 453 4.07 5.95 -8.09
N VAL A 454 4.98 6.17 -7.17
CA VAL A 454 5.03 5.49 -5.89
C VAL A 454 5.48 6.47 -4.82
N ASN A 455 4.88 6.36 -3.65
CA ASN A 455 5.27 7.07 -2.44
C ASN A 455 5.27 6.08 -1.30
N GLY A 456 6.35 5.96 -0.54
CA GLY A 456 6.45 4.94 0.48
C GLY A 456 7.50 5.21 1.54
N PHE A 457 7.55 4.33 2.52
CA PHE A 457 8.52 4.37 3.59
C PHE A 457 8.79 2.99 4.15
N VAL A 458 9.99 2.79 4.72
CA VAL A 458 10.33 1.61 5.51
C VAL A 458 9.92 1.80 6.97
N SER A 459 9.43 0.74 7.59
CA SER A 459 8.91 0.71 8.97
C SER A 459 9.50 -0.46 9.76
N GLY A 460 9.55 -0.28 11.07
CA GLY A 460 10.02 -1.28 12.02
C GLY A 460 11.55 -1.38 12.14
N PRO A 461 12.04 -2.16 13.11
CA PRO A 461 13.47 -2.40 13.29
C PRO A 461 14.10 -2.97 12.02
N ASN A 462 15.29 -2.51 11.64
CA ASN A 462 16.02 -3.00 10.46
C ASN A 462 15.21 -2.97 9.16
N ALA A 463 14.27 -2.02 9.04
CA ALA A 463 13.40 -1.87 7.89
C ALA A 463 12.69 -3.19 7.51
N MET A 464 12.22 -3.95 8.50
CA MET A 464 11.57 -5.25 8.27
C MET A 464 10.26 -5.14 7.48
N ASN A 465 9.62 -3.97 7.51
CA ASN A 465 8.39 -3.71 6.77
C ASN A 465 8.57 -2.50 5.85
N ALA A 466 7.77 -2.43 4.80
CA ALA A 466 7.65 -1.25 3.96
C ALA A 466 6.17 -0.99 3.64
N GLY A 467 5.77 0.28 3.64
CA GLY A 467 4.44 0.71 3.23
C GLY A 467 4.57 1.66 2.05
N LEU A 468 3.74 1.48 1.02
CA LEU A 468 3.68 2.40 -0.11
C LEU A 468 2.25 2.64 -0.60
N THR A 469 2.04 3.79 -1.23
CA THR A 469 0.95 4.02 -2.17
C THR A 469 1.51 4.11 -3.57
N TYR A 470 0.73 3.68 -4.54
CA TYR A 470 1.10 3.65 -5.94
C TYR A 470 -0.09 4.01 -6.81
N GLY A 471 0.19 4.39 -8.05
CA GLY A 471 -0.84 4.56 -9.06
C GLY A 471 -0.24 4.68 -10.44
N GLY A 472 -1.10 4.63 -11.44
CA GLY A 472 -0.80 4.71 -12.87
C GLY A 472 -1.98 5.29 -13.63
N SER A 473 -1.80 5.47 -14.93
CA SER A 473 -2.90 5.85 -15.82
C SER A 473 -2.92 5.02 -17.09
N SER A 474 -4.13 4.80 -17.61
CA SER A 474 -4.36 4.23 -18.93
C SER A 474 -5.61 4.83 -19.57
N SER A 475 -5.71 4.81 -20.90
CA SER A 475 -6.94 5.23 -21.58
C SER A 475 -8.14 4.32 -21.27
N ALA A 476 -7.91 3.08 -20.87
CA ALA A 476 -8.94 2.10 -20.53
C ALA A 476 -9.54 2.31 -19.14
N HIS A 477 -8.71 2.65 -18.15
CA HIS A 477 -9.10 2.75 -16.74
C HIS A 477 -8.89 4.12 -16.13
N GLY A 478 -8.64 5.15 -16.95
CA GLY A 478 -8.25 6.47 -16.44
C GLY A 478 -7.07 6.38 -15.48
N TYR A 479 -7.15 7.07 -14.35
CA TYR A 479 -6.18 6.92 -13.26
C TYR A 479 -6.56 5.75 -12.37
N PHE A 480 -5.59 4.98 -11.92
CA PHE A 480 -5.80 3.87 -11.00
C PHE A 480 -4.67 3.74 -10.00
N GLY A 481 -4.93 3.19 -8.81
CA GLY A 481 -3.92 3.04 -7.77
C GLY A 481 -4.47 2.57 -6.43
N GLY A 482 -3.56 2.40 -5.46
CA GLY A 482 -3.90 1.86 -4.14
C GLY A 482 -2.76 1.98 -3.14
N ALA A 483 -2.90 1.28 -2.02
CA ALA A 483 -1.87 1.14 -1.01
C ALA A 483 -1.43 -0.33 -0.88
N ALA A 484 -0.19 -0.54 -0.48
CA ALA A 484 0.37 -1.86 -0.24
C ALA A 484 1.40 -1.84 0.90
N THR A 485 1.48 -2.94 1.63
CA THR A 485 2.53 -3.23 2.60
C THR A 485 3.33 -4.44 2.16
N PHE A 486 4.62 -4.41 2.45
CA PHE A 486 5.56 -5.46 2.11
C PHE A 486 6.37 -5.85 3.34
N THR A 487 6.72 -7.13 3.43
CA THR A 487 7.57 -7.66 4.49
C THR A 487 8.89 -8.16 3.89
N LYS A 488 10.00 -7.82 4.57
CA LYS A 488 11.34 -8.21 4.14
C LYS A 488 11.52 -9.72 4.31
N GLY A 489 11.93 -10.39 3.24
CA GLY A 489 12.27 -11.80 3.21
C GLY A 489 13.78 -12.01 3.40
N SER A 490 14.53 -11.88 2.31
CA SER A 490 15.99 -12.02 2.32
C SER A 490 16.70 -10.67 2.36
N GLN A 491 17.95 -10.71 2.83
CA GLN A 491 18.85 -9.57 2.88
C GLN A 491 20.21 -10.00 2.34
N ALA A 492 20.76 -9.26 1.40
CA ALA A 492 22.03 -9.57 0.75
C ALA A 492 22.93 -8.34 0.69
N ALA A 493 24.23 -8.53 0.51
CA ALA A 493 25.10 -7.43 0.13
C ALA A 493 24.70 -6.92 -1.27
N ILE A 494 24.69 -5.60 -1.45
CA ILE A 494 24.50 -5.02 -2.79
C ILE A 494 25.66 -5.53 -3.67
N PRO A 495 25.39 -6.07 -4.87
CA PRO A 495 26.44 -6.51 -5.79
C PRO A 495 27.48 -5.41 -5.97
N GLN A 496 28.77 -5.76 -5.88
CA GLN A 496 29.87 -4.84 -6.12
C GLN A 496 29.76 -4.18 -7.49
N SER A 497 30.33 -2.98 -7.63
CA SER A 497 30.28 -2.18 -8.86
C SER A 497 30.62 -3.02 -10.10
N GLN A 498 29.67 -3.15 -11.03
CA GLN A 498 29.88 -3.86 -12.30
C GLN A 498 30.13 -2.85 -13.39
N SER A 499 31.06 -3.14 -14.30
CA SER A 499 31.36 -2.26 -15.43
C SER A 499 31.12 -2.95 -16.76
N PHE A 500 30.39 -2.27 -17.65
CA PHE A 500 30.03 -2.76 -18.98
C PHE A 500 30.57 -1.83 -20.06
N THR A 501 31.18 -2.38 -21.09
CA THR A 501 31.83 -1.59 -22.17
C THR A 501 31.02 -1.56 -23.47
N ASN A 502 29.98 -2.37 -23.58
CA ASN A 502 29.12 -2.55 -24.76
C ASN A 502 27.83 -1.72 -24.72
N MET A 503 27.85 -0.61 -23.98
CA MET A 503 26.68 0.23 -23.73
C MET A 503 26.88 1.61 -24.32
N ALA A 504 25.77 2.30 -24.55
CA ALA A 504 25.73 3.73 -24.81
C ALA A 504 24.94 4.45 -23.72
N SER A 505 25.23 5.73 -23.54
CA SER A 505 24.46 6.61 -22.67
C SER A 505 24.24 7.98 -23.32
N ALA A 506 23.16 8.65 -22.92
CA ALA A 506 22.94 10.06 -23.24
C ALA A 506 22.49 10.80 -21.98
N TYR A 507 22.82 12.08 -21.88
CA TYR A 507 22.62 12.91 -20.69
C TYR A 507 21.94 14.22 -21.08
N ALA A 508 21.03 14.75 -20.26
CA ALA A 508 20.48 16.10 -20.33
C ALA A 508 20.55 16.78 -18.96
N TYR A 509 20.86 18.08 -18.87
CA TYR A 509 21.05 18.75 -17.57
C TYR A 509 20.57 20.20 -17.48
N GLY A 510 20.16 20.62 -16.29
CA GLY A 510 19.41 21.87 -16.03
C GLY A 510 20.24 23.15 -15.83
N SER A 511 21.57 23.13 -15.89
CA SER A 511 22.40 24.26 -15.40
C SER A 511 22.08 25.61 -16.05
N SER A 512 22.00 26.67 -15.22
CA SER A 512 21.86 28.08 -15.61
C SER A 512 23.17 28.76 -16.02
N SER A 513 24.31 28.12 -15.77
CA SER A 513 25.60 28.61 -16.24
C SER A 513 25.73 28.33 -17.73
N ASN A 514 25.91 29.40 -18.50
CA ASN A 514 26.30 29.42 -19.91
C ASN A 514 27.74 28.87 -20.09
N THR A 515 28.02 27.73 -19.46
CA THR A 515 29.33 27.06 -19.47
C THR A 515 29.39 26.27 -20.75
N TYR A 516 29.99 26.88 -21.77
CA TYR A 516 30.36 26.21 -23.00
C TYR A 516 31.33 25.07 -22.66
N PHE A 517 30.85 23.83 -22.75
CA PHE A 517 31.73 22.66 -22.68
C PHE A 517 32.46 22.51 -24.02
N TYR A 518 33.78 22.55 -23.96
CA TYR A 518 34.63 22.24 -25.10
C TYR A 518 34.79 20.73 -25.14
N ASN A 519 34.10 20.06 -26.06
CA ASN A 519 34.36 18.66 -26.38
C ASN A 519 35.42 18.63 -27.50
N PRO A 520 36.70 18.35 -27.20
CA PRO A 520 37.67 18.15 -28.26
C PRO A 520 37.29 16.85 -28.98
N SER A 521 36.79 17.00 -30.19
CA SER A 521 36.50 15.94 -31.15
C SER A 521 37.65 14.92 -31.20
N PHE A 522 37.40 13.71 -30.71
CA PHE A 522 38.26 12.55 -30.93
C PHE A 522 37.46 11.41 -31.56
N PHE A 523 37.25 11.49 -32.87
CA PHE A 523 37.01 10.31 -33.70
C PHE A 523 38.22 10.08 -34.60
N GLY A 524 39.19 9.35 -34.07
CA GLY A 524 40.09 8.54 -34.88
C GLY A 524 39.45 7.17 -35.09
N GLY A 525 38.77 7.00 -36.24
CA GLY A 525 38.31 5.69 -36.75
C GLY A 525 36.79 5.49 -36.74
N PHE A 526 36.18 5.57 -37.92
CA PHE A 526 34.77 5.28 -38.27
C PHE A 526 33.72 6.41 -38.24
N PHE A 527 34.11 7.69 -38.26
CA PHE A 527 33.18 8.77 -38.61
C PHE A 527 33.84 9.77 -39.58
N SER A 528 33.64 9.56 -40.89
CA SER A 528 33.60 10.61 -41.91
C SER A 528 32.12 10.73 -42.29
N SER A 529 31.42 11.86 -42.32
CA SER A 529 31.78 13.22 -42.71
C SER A 529 30.55 14.12 -42.47
N TYR A 530 30.78 15.43 -42.17
CA TYR A 530 29.79 16.52 -41.97
C TYR A 530 28.91 16.34 -40.71
N ASP A 531 29.18 16.95 -39.55
CA ASP A 531 29.45 18.37 -39.30
C ASP A 531 30.61 18.59 -38.32
N ALA A 532 31.72 19.11 -38.83
CA ALA A 532 32.87 19.53 -38.01
C ALA A 532 32.84 21.03 -37.67
N ASN A 533 31.71 21.73 -37.86
CA ASN A 533 31.65 23.20 -37.74
C ASN A 533 30.39 23.78 -37.08
N THR A 534 29.52 22.97 -36.47
CA THR A 534 28.48 23.49 -35.57
C THR A 534 28.95 23.37 -34.14
N TYR A 535 29.40 24.50 -33.59
CA TYR A 535 29.51 24.74 -32.16
C TYR A 535 28.18 24.38 -31.49
N THR A 536 28.03 23.17 -30.96
CA THR A 536 26.84 22.83 -30.16
C THR A 536 27.27 22.35 -28.79
N SER A 537 27.68 23.32 -27.97
CA SER A 537 27.63 23.28 -26.52
C SER A 537 26.15 23.23 -26.07
N GLY A 538 25.48 22.15 -26.43
CA GLY A 538 24.14 21.84 -25.97
C GLY A 538 24.24 21.02 -24.69
N PRO A 539 23.35 21.23 -23.72
CA PRO A 539 23.26 20.46 -22.47
C PRO A 539 22.80 19.00 -22.63
N VAL A 540 22.87 18.47 -23.85
CA VAL A 540 22.54 17.09 -24.18
C VAL A 540 23.76 16.41 -24.77
N GLU A 541 24.28 15.39 -24.09
CA GLU A 541 25.50 14.65 -24.48
C GLU A 541 25.16 13.21 -24.87
N PHE A 542 25.95 12.60 -25.77
CA PHE A 542 25.80 11.20 -26.17
C PHE A 542 27.16 10.50 -26.23
N TYR A 543 27.25 9.33 -25.62
CA TYR A 543 28.46 8.52 -25.49
C TYR A 543 28.19 7.11 -26.01
N PRO A 544 28.63 6.78 -27.24
CA PRO A 544 28.32 5.50 -27.89
C PRO A 544 29.14 4.31 -27.37
N SER A 545 30.21 4.57 -26.61
CA SER A 545 31.13 3.55 -26.11
C SER A 545 31.89 4.04 -24.88
N GLY A 546 32.34 3.09 -24.04
CA GLY A 546 33.09 3.36 -22.82
C GLY A 546 32.60 2.48 -21.67
N ALA A 547 33.30 2.55 -20.54
CA ALA A 547 32.99 1.77 -19.35
C ALA A 547 31.83 2.44 -18.58
N HIS A 548 30.70 1.74 -18.47
CA HIS A 548 29.54 2.16 -17.70
C HIS A 548 29.55 1.38 -16.40
N ALA A 549 29.84 2.05 -15.29
CA ALA A 549 29.84 1.45 -13.97
C ALA A 549 28.45 1.54 -13.34
N PHE A 550 28.01 0.43 -12.77
CA PHE A 550 26.74 0.27 -12.09
C PHE A 550 27.01 -0.11 -10.64
N ASN A 551 26.32 0.53 -9.70
CA ASN A 551 26.25 0.09 -8.31
C ASN A 551 24.92 -0.65 -8.12
N GLY A 552 24.97 -1.98 -8.04
CA GLY A 552 23.76 -2.79 -8.22
C GLY A 552 23.22 -2.63 -9.63
N ASP A 553 21.96 -2.17 -9.75
CA ASP A 553 21.30 -1.96 -11.04
C ASP A 553 21.35 -0.50 -11.51
N GLN A 554 21.90 0.42 -10.72
CA GLN A 554 21.91 1.85 -11.02
C GLN A 554 23.23 2.29 -11.67
N LEU A 555 23.16 3.07 -12.75
CA LEU A 555 24.33 3.70 -13.34
C LEU A 555 24.95 4.69 -12.35
N SER A 556 26.21 4.46 -11.98
CA SER A 556 26.98 5.35 -11.11
C SER A 556 27.90 6.26 -11.90
N SER A 557 28.46 5.76 -13.00
CA SER A 557 29.33 6.57 -13.85
C SER A 557 29.48 5.99 -15.25
N TYR A 558 29.83 6.88 -16.16
CA TYR A 558 30.39 6.60 -17.46
C TYR A 558 31.86 7.03 -17.48
N TYR A 559 32.71 6.23 -18.10
CA TYR A 559 34.12 6.52 -18.32
C TYR A 559 34.53 6.11 -19.75
N GLY A 560 34.67 7.12 -20.62
CA GLY A 560 35.21 7.00 -21.97
C GLY A 560 36.71 7.30 -22.08
N GLY A 561 37.34 7.76 -20.99
CA GLY A 561 38.75 8.13 -20.94
C GLY A 561 39.02 9.29 -19.97
N PRO A 562 40.27 9.80 -19.90
CA PRO A 562 40.67 10.81 -18.92
C PRO A 562 39.91 12.14 -19.04
N TYR A 563 39.35 12.44 -20.21
CA TYR A 563 38.62 13.68 -20.51
C TYR A 563 37.12 13.47 -20.79
N SER A 564 36.62 12.23 -20.67
CA SER A 564 35.22 11.89 -20.92
C SER A 564 34.73 11.01 -19.79
N ARG A 565 34.23 11.65 -18.72
CA ARG A 565 33.55 10.96 -17.61
C ARG A 565 32.28 11.73 -17.28
N MET A 566 31.25 10.98 -16.89
CA MET A 566 30.06 11.53 -16.27
C MET A 566 29.81 10.66 -15.05
N ALA A 567 29.95 11.22 -13.85
CA ALA A 567 29.81 10.46 -12.62
C ALA A 567 28.82 11.14 -11.71
N GLN A 568 27.97 10.36 -11.05
CA GLN A 568 27.15 10.88 -9.96
C GLN A 568 28.07 11.49 -8.89
N SER A 569 27.75 12.71 -8.45
CA SER A 569 28.54 13.41 -7.44
C SER A 569 27.93 13.24 -6.05
N GLY A 570 28.74 12.74 -5.12
CA GLY A 570 28.37 12.58 -3.72
C GLY A 570 27.35 11.45 -3.49
N THR A 571 26.66 11.50 -2.36
CA THR A 571 25.60 10.56 -2.00
C THR A 571 24.20 11.13 -2.30
N GLU A 572 24.13 12.14 -3.17
CA GLU A 572 22.90 12.84 -3.50
C GLU A 572 21.90 11.92 -4.20
N PRO A 573 20.58 12.11 -4.00
CA PRO A 573 19.55 11.24 -4.54
C PRO A 573 19.65 11.09 -6.06
N ALA A 574 19.42 9.86 -6.54
CA ALA A 574 19.47 9.53 -7.95
C ALA A 574 18.42 8.50 -8.37
N THR A 575 17.46 8.86 -9.21
CA THR A 575 16.47 7.88 -9.67
C THR A 575 17.03 7.02 -10.79
N PHE A 576 16.53 5.79 -10.91
CA PHE A 576 16.89 4.90 -12.00
C PHE A 576 15.73 3.94 -12.28
N GLY A 577 15.30 3.79 -13.52
CA GLY A 577 14.37 2.76 -13.95
C GLY A 577 14.98 2.01 -15.13
N ALA A 578 14.62 0.75 -15.31
CA ALA A 578 15.12 -0.02 -16.44
C ALA A 578 14.15 -1.11 -16.88
N LEU A 579 14.29 -1.52 -18.13
CA LEU A 579 13.74 -2.74 -18.68
C LEU A 579 14.89 -3.67 -19.07
N GLY A 580 14.87 -4.88 -18.50
CA GLY A 580 15.93 -5.87 -18.64
C GLY A 580 17.08 -5.65 -17.65
N LYS A 581 18.11 -6.50 -17.76
CA LYS A 581 19.38 -6.42 -17.03
C LYS A 581 20.46 -5.84 -17.94
N PRO A 582 21.52 -5.20 -17.42
CA PRO A 582 22.63 -4.68 -18.25
C PRO A 582 23.28 -5.69 -19.22
N THR A 583 23.14 -7.00 -18.95
CA THR A 583 23.60 -8.09 -19.81
C THR A 583 22.67 -8.42 -20.99
N ASP A 584 21.43 -7.92 -20.98
CA ASP A 584 20.42 -8.23 -21.97
C ASP A 584 20.62 -7.35 -23.22
N SER A 585 20.43 -7.92 -24.41
CA SER A 585 20.64 -7.20 -25.68
C SER A 585 19.63 -6.08 -25.94
N ASP A 586 18.49 -6.10 -25.26
CA ASP A 586 17.43 -5.08 -25.33
C ASP A 586 17.41 -4.17 -24.10
N PHE A 587 18.43 -4.26 -23.23
CA PHE A 587 18.49 -3.48 -22.01
C PHE A 587 18.38 -1.99 -22.29
N ILE A 588 17.49 -1.33 -21.54
CA ILE A 588 17.39 0.12 -21.52
C ILE A 588 17.07 0.59 -20.10
N GLY A 589 17.87 1.53 -19.61
CA GLY A 589 17.72 2.18 -18.33
C GLY A 589 17.71 3.69 -18.47
N TRP A 590 17.00 4.38 -17.59
CA TRP A 590 16.93 5.83 -17.51
C TRP A 590 17.11 6.25 -16.06
N GLY A 591 17.59 7.46 -15.81
CA GLY A 591 17.72 7.95 -14.45
C GLY A 591 17.98 9.43 -14.36
N HIS A 592 18.00 9.94 -13.14
CA HIS A 592 18.25 11.35 -12.86
C HIS A 592 19.21 11.47 -11.67
N TRP A 593 20.35 12.13 -11.86
CA TRP A 593 21.27 12.51 -10.80
C TRP A 593 21.02 13.97 -10.40
N VAL A 594 20.75 14.22 -9.12
CA VAL A 594 20.61 15.61 -8.63
C VAL A 594 21.88 16.41 -8.87
N LYS A 595 23.04 15.78 -8.68
CA LYS A 595 24.36 16.31 -9.03
C LYS A 595 25.22 15.29 -9.74
N ALA A 596 25.95 15.76 -10.75
CA ALA A 596 26.97 14.97 -11.44
C ALA A 596 28.26 15.77 -11.57
N GLU A 597 29.37 15.06 -11.66
CA GLU A 597 30.69 15.60 -11.92
C GLU A 597 31.17 15.16 -13.30
N THR A 598 31.68 16.13 -14.07
CA THR A 598 32.33 15.90 -15.37
C THR A 598 33.67 16.67 -15.43
N PRO A 599 34.72 16.21 -16.15
CA PRO A 599 35.96 16.95 -16.30
C PRO A 599 35.71 18.24 -17.07
N TYR A 600 36.46 19.27 -16.71
CA TYR A 600 36.58 20.49 -17.49
C TYR A 600 37.88 20.49 -18.30
N GLY A 601 37.80 20.20 -19.59
CA GLY A 601 38.95 20.27 -20.51
C GLY A 601 40.16 19.44 -20.07
N TYR A 602 41.36 19.89 -20.46
CA TYR A 602 42.63 19.21 -20.17
C TYR A 602 43.23 19.57 -18.79
N SER A 603 42.61 20.46 -18.03
CA SER A 603 43.20 21.04 -16.81
C SER A 603 43.06 20.17 -15.56
N GLY A 604 42.31 19.06 -15.64
CA GLY A 604 42.05 18.17 -14.51
C GLY A 604 41.02 18.69 -13.51
N SER A 605 40.50 19.90 -13.70
CA SER A 605 39.40 20.46 -12.90
C SER A 605 38.07 19.79 -13.26
N SER A 606 37.10 19.82 -12.35
CA SER A 606 35.77 19.23 -12.55
C SER A 606 34.69 20.29 -12.53
N VAL A 607 33.66 20.13 -13.38
CA VAL A 607 32.42 20.91 -13.29
C VAL A 607 31.36 20.07 -12.61
N MET A 608 30.62 20.71 -11.70
CA MET A 608 29.41 20.13 -11.13
C MET A 608 28.21 20.54 -11.97
N LEU A 609 27.44 19.53 -12.38
CA LEU A 609 26.19 19.68 -13.11
C LEU A 609 25.03 19.41 -12.17
N ASP A 610 23.96 20.19 -12.31
CA ASP A 610 22.73 20.01 -11.57
C ASP A 610 21.64 19.40 -12.46
N GLN A 611 20.80 18.55 -11.85
CA GLN A 611 19.64 17.92 -12.47
C GLN A 611 19.95 17.16 -13.77
N VAL A 612 20.84 16.17 -13.67
CA VAL A 612 21.30 15.40 -14.83
C VAL A 612 20.40 14.19 -15.08
N HIS A 613 19.56 14.28 -16.10
CA HIS A 613 18.80 13.17 -16.63
C HIS A 613 19.67 12.34 -17.57
N TYR A 614 19.45 11.03 -17.61
CA TYR A 614 20.20 10.15 -18.49
C TYR A 614 19.38 8.97 -18.97
N ILE A 615 19.82 8.41 -20.09
CA ILE A 615 19.43 7.12 -20.64
C ILE A 615 20.71 6.30 -20.83
N VAL A 616 20.67 4.99 -20.58
CA VAL A 616 21.76 4.03 -20.76
C VAL A 616 21.21 2.72 -21.31
N GLY A 617 21.94 2.03 -22.17
CA GLY A 617 21.43 0.80 -22.76
C GLY A 617 22.42 0.12 -23.68
N VAL A 618 22.05 -1.06 -24.18
CA VAL A 618 22.86 -1.80 -25.16
C VAL A 618 22.36 -1.43 -26.56
N PRO A 619 23.14 -0.69 -27.38
CA PRO A 619 22.67 -0.24 -28.69
C PRO A 619 22.34 -1.41 -29.60
N THR A 620 21.29 -1.27 -30.41
CA THR A 620 20.95 -2.23 -31.46
C THR A 620 22.17 -2.45 -32.37
N PRO A 621 22.64 -3.70 -32.56
CA PRO A 621 23.73 -3.97 -33.48
C PRO A 621 23.41 -3.45 -34.88
N ALA A 622 24.38 -2.87 -35.59
CA ALA A 622 24.16 -2.30 -36.93
C ALA A 622 23.53 -3.30 -37.92
N ALA A 623 23.89 -4.58 -37.82
CA ALA A 623 23.32 -5.66 -38.64
C ALA A 623 21.84 -5.99 -38.31
N GLN A 624 21.35 -5.52 -37.17
CA GLN A 624 19.98 -5.70 -36.69
C GLN A 624 19.16 -4.40 -36.76
N MET A 625 19.74 -3.31 -37.27
CA MET A 625 18.99 -2.07 -37.47
C MET A 625 18.03 -2.22 -38.67
N PRO A 626 16.78 -1.75 -38.55
CA PRO A 626 15.89 -1.65 -39.71
C PRO A 626 16.45 -0.66 -40.74
N VAL A 627 16.31 -1.00 -42.02
CA VAL A 627 16.81 -0.20 -43.16
C VAL A 627 15.69 0.51 -43.92
N SER A 628 14.43 0.18 -43.63
CA SER A 628 13.25 0.79 -44.24
C SER A 628 12.01 0.57 -43.36
N GLY A 629 10.96 1.32 -43.67
CA GLY A 629 9.68 1.27 -43.01
C GLY A 629 9.58 2.18 -41.79
N THR A 630 8.37 2.23 -41.23
CA THR A 630 8.05 3.08 -40.08
C THR A 630 7.69 2.25 -38.85
N ALA A 631 7.98 2.80 -37.67
CA ALA A 631 7.66 2.19 -36.39
C ALA A 631 7.20 3.25 -35.38
N ASN A 632 6.13 2.92 -34.66
CA ASN A 632 5.68 3.71 -33.52
C ASN A 632 6.09 3.03 -32.21
N TYR A 633 6.40 3.85 -31.22
CA TYR A 633 6.85 3.42 -29.91
C TYR A 633 6.00 4.12 -28.84
N ALA A 634 5.54 3.33 -27.89
CA ALA A 634 4.83 3.80 -26.71
C ALA A 634 5.82 4.07 -25.58
N LEU A 635 5.58 5.13 -24.80
CA LEU A 635 6.36 5.40 -23.60
C LEU A 635 6.22 4.23 -22.62
N VAL A 636 7.35 3.75 -22.12
CA VAL A 636 7.44 2.66 -21.12
C VAL A 636 8.21 3.07 -19.89
N GLY A 637 8.51 4.36 -19.72
CA GLY A 637 9.23 4.87 -18.56
C GLY A 637 10.02 6.12 -18.88
N GLY A 638 10.52 6.76 -17.84
CA GLY A 638 11.32 7.96 -17.94
C GLY A 638 11.51 8.59 -16.59
N THR A 639 12.25 9.69 -16.56
CA THR A 639 12.45 10.48 -15.34
C THR A 639 11.31 11.47 -15.15
N ALA A 640 10.97 11.79 -13.91
CA ALA A 640 10.28 13.04 -13.60
C ALA A 640 11.09 14.21 -14.20
N PRO A 641 10.53 15.03 -15.11
CA PRO A 641 11.29 16.08 -15.79
C PRO A 641 11.63 17.21 -14.82
N THR A 642 12.67 17.96 -15.12
CA THR A 642 13.01 19.16 -14.36
C THR A 642 12.83 20.39 -15.24
N ALA A 643 12.40 21.49 -14.63
CA ALA A 643 12.39 22.80 -15.27
C ALA A 643 13.22 23.76 -14.45
N THR A 644 14.22 24.37 -15.07
CA THR A 644 15.16 25.26 -14.39
C THR A 644 15.08 26.67 -14.96
N LYS A 645 14.79 27.63 -14.09
CA LYS A 645 14.76 29.05 -14.42
C LYS A 645 15.52 29.84 -13.38
N ASP A 646 16.46 30.68 -13.82
CA ASP A 646 17.27 31.54 -12.95
C ASP A 646 17.99 30.78 -11.82
N GLY A 647 18.41 29.54 -12.10
CA GLY A 647 19.09 28.66 -11.14
C GLY A 647 18.17 27.93 -10.16
N ILE A 648 16.85 28.15 -10.22
CA ILE A 648 15.86 27.43 -9.43
C ILE A 648 15.27 26.30 -10.27
N SER A 649 15.38 25.07 -9.78
CA SER A 649 14.81 23.89 -10.42
C SER A 649 13.52 23.45 -9.75
N GLN A 650 12.48 23.22 -10.53
CA GLN A 650 11.26 22.56 -10.10
C GLN A 650 11.17 21.17 -10.75
N VAL A 651 10.68 20.20 -9.98
CA VAL A 651 10.42 18.84 -10.47
C VAL A 651 9.00 18.78 -11.01
N GLY A 652 8.85 18.26 -12.22
CA GLY A 652 7.59 18.04 -12.90
C GLY A 652 7.20 16.56 -12.93
N GLN A 653 6.10 16.29 -13.63
CA GLN A 653 5.54 14.96 -13.86
C GLN A 653 5.65 14.64 -15.35
N LEU A 654 6.14 13.45 -15.71
CA LEU A 654 6.17 12.94 -17.08
C LEU A 654 4.82 12.32 -17.39
N LEU A 655 3.85 12.98 -18.00
CA LEU A 655 2.49 12.43 -18.13
C LEU A 655 2.38 11.28 -19.15
N GLY A 656 3.20 11.32 -20.19
CA GLY A 656 3.13 10.39 -21.32
C GLY A 656 4.10 10.77 -22.42
N GLY A 657 4.07 10.03 -23.51
CA GLY A 657 4.83 10.37 -24.70
C GLY A 657 4.70 9.34 -25.82
N SER A 658 5.11 9.76 -27.01
CA SER A 658 5.20 8.93 -28.19
C SER A 658 6.50 9.18 -28.92
N LEU A 659 6.98 8.15 -29.61
CA LEU A 659 8.09 8.25 -30.54
C LEU A 659 7.73 7.53 -31.83
N SER A 660 8.04 8.16 -32.96
CA SER A 660 7.91 7.58 -34.29
C SER A 660 9.27 7.60 -34.96
N ALA A 661 9.67 6.46 -35.52
CA ALA A 661 10.90 6.31 -36.28
C ALA A 661 10.54 5.93 -37.72
N ASP A 662 11.08 6.68 -38.66
CA ASP A 662 11.04 6.39 -40.08
C ASP A 662 12.45 5.96 -40.51
N PHE A 663 12.62 4.65 -40.71
CA PHE A 663 13.91 4.07 -41.08
C PHE A 663 14.22 4.24 -42.56
N THR A 664 13.24 4.57 -43.39
CA THR A 664 13.43 4.86 -44.82
C THR A 664 14.06 6.23 -45.01
N TYR A 665 13.52 7.24 -44.32
CA TYR A 665 14.07 8.60 -44.36
C TYR A 665 15.11 8.86 -43.27
N GLY A 666 15.37 7.90 -42.39
CA GLY A 666 16.36 8.01 -41.32
C GLY A 666 16.01 9.11 -40.33
N SER A 667 14.75 9.19 -39.90
CA SER A 667 14.27 10.28 -39.04
C SER A 667 13.46 9.78 -37.84
N VAL A 668 13.52 10.52 -36.74
CA VAL A 668 12.77 10.29 -35.50
C VAL A 668 12.00 11.55 -35.15
N SER A 669 10.74 11.37 -34.75
CA SER A 669 9.95 12.41 -34.12
C SER A 669 9.47 11.93 -32.76
N ALA A 670 9.48 12.81 -31.76
CA ALA A 670 9.07 12.50 -30.40
C ALA A 670 8.18 13.60 -29.83
N SER A 671 7.19 13.18 -29.03
CA SER A 671 6.34 14.06 -28.25
C SER A 671 6.32 13.56 -26.81
N ILE A 672 6.64 14.42 -25.85
CA ILE A 672 6.74 14.09 -24.44
C ILE A 672 5.85 15.04 -23.66
N ASP A 673 4.80 14.50 -23.04
CA ASP A 673 3.84 15.28 -22.27
C ASP A 673 4.34 15.41 -20.84
N THR A 674 4.45 16.65 -20.35
CA THR A 674 4.96 16.96 -19.02
C THR A 674 4.02 17.90 -18.27
N LYS A 675 4.15 17.97 -16.94
CA LYS A 675 3.40 18.91 -16.10
C LYS A 675 4.23 19.43 -14.94
N PHE A 676 4.19 20.73 -14.69
CA PHE A 676 4.85 21.43 -13.60
C PHE A 676 3.81 22.21 -12.79
N GLY A 677 3.52 21.77 -11.55
CA GLY A 677 2.41 22.30 -10.77
C GLY A 677 1.08 22.10 -11.50
N ASN A 678 0.41 23.20 -11.89
CA ASN A 678 -0.83 23.16 -12.69
C ASN A 678 -0.59 23.36 -14.19
N THR A 679 0.65 23.56 -14.64
CA THR A 679 0.99 23.89 -16.02
C THR A 679 1.38 22.63 -16.78
N ALA A 680 0.59 22.21 -17.77
CA ALA A 680 0.96 21.14 -18.70
C ALA A 680 1.77 21.70 -19.87
N VAL A 681 2.84 21.00 -20.26
CA VAL A 681 3.73 21.37 -21.37
C VAL A 681 4.10 20.13 -22.17
N THR A 682 3.91 20.16 -23.49
CA THR A 682 4.38 19.10 -24.39
C THR A 682 5.72 19.51 -25.00
N VAL A 683 6.74 18.68 -24.75
CA VAL A 683 8.06 18.79 -25.35
C VAL A 683 8.06 18.01 -26.66
N SER A 684 8.28 18.67 -27.80
CA SER A 684 8.16 18.01 -29.10
C SER A 684 9.38 18.25 -29.99
N SER A 685 9.85 17.19 -30.64
CA SER A 685 10.93 17.22 -31.62
C SER A 685 10.50 16.51 -32.89
N GLN A 686 10.79 17.11 -34.04
CA GLN A 686 10.47 16.54 -35.35
C GLN A 686 11.73 16.42 -36.22
N GLY A 687 11.91 15.24 -36.83
CA GLY A 687 12.96 15.02 -37.82
C GLY A 687 14.38 14.90 -37.27
N ALA A 688 14.56 14.40 -36.04
CA ALA A 688 15.88 14.05 -35.53
C ALA A 688 16.51 12.94 -36.39
N SER A 689 17.75 13.11 -36.83
CA SER A 689 18.36 12.19 -37.79
C SER A 689 18.87 10.91 -37.12
N ILE A 690 18.66 9.77 -37.77
CA ILE A 690 19.14 8.44 -37.33
C ILE A 690 20.55 8.21 -37.90
N TYR A 691 21.48 7.81 -37.03
CA TYR A 691 22.85 7.43 -37.36
C TYR A 691 23.21 6.10 -36.68
N GLY A 692 23.18 5.01 -37.44
CA GLY A 692 23.30 3.67 -36.85
C GLY A 692 22.18 3.44 -35.85
N ALA A 693 22.52 3.00 -34.63
CA ALA A 693 21.54 2.86 -33.55
C ALA A 693 21.18 4.17 -32.86
N SER A 694 21.88 5.26 -33.13
CA SER A 694 21.69 6.55 -32.44
C SER A 694 20.78 7.48 -33.22
N PHE A 695 20.21 8.47 -32.55
CA PHE A 695 19.52 9.58 -33.20
C PHE A 695 19.69 10.87 -32.40
N SER A 696 19.70 12.01 -33.11
CA SER A 696 19.88 13.31 -32.47
C SER A 696 19.36 14.47 -33.30
N GLY A 697 19.08 15.60 -32.63
CA GLY A 697 18.71 16.86 -33.26
C GLY A 697 17.19 17.02 -33.35
N GLY A 698 16.71 17.49 -34.50
CA GLY A 698 15.29 17.77 -34.77
C GLY A 698 14.90 19.23 -34.58
N CYS A 699 13.74 19.58 -35.13
CA CYS A 699 13.10 20.89 -34.97
C CYS A 699 12.27 20.92 -33.69
N GLY A 700 12.37 22.00 -32.92
CA GLY A 700 11.69 22.14 -31.63
C GLY A 700 12.60 21.79 -30.47
N ALA A 701 12.26 20.76 -29.72
CA ALA A 701 13.08 20.23 -28.62
C ALA A 701 14.35 19.56 -29.15
N ASN A 702 15.45 19.74 -28.43
CA ASN A 702 16.69 19.02 -28.69
C ASN A 702 16.59 17.64 -28.05
N ILE A 703 16.65 16.59 -28.87
CA ILE A 703 16.66 15.21 -28.40
C ILE A 703 17.96 14.51 -28.78
N ARG A 704 18.42 13.61 -27.91
CA ARG A 704 19.48 12.64 -28.21
C ARG A 704 19.13 11.30 -27.62
N GLY A 705 19.33 10.24 -28.39
CA GLY A 705 18.95 8.91 -27.96
C GLY A 705 19.54 7.81 -28.84
N PHE A 706 19.08 6.60 -28.58
CA PHE A 706 19.45 5.41 -29.33
C PHE A 706 18.40 4.32 -29.21
N PHE A 707 18.45 3.37 -30.14
CA PHE A 707 17.66 2.16 -30.19
C PHE A 707 18.39 1.01 -29.48
N THR A 708 17.63 0.12 -28.84
CA THR A 708 18.13 -1.12 -28.22
C THR A 708 17.30 -2.32 -28.66
N GLY A 709 17.90 -3.51 -28.57
CA GLY A 709 17.25 -4.77 -28.92
C GLY A 709 17.11 -5.02 -30.42
N ASN A 710 16.82 -6.29 -30.77
CA ASN A 710 16.73 -6.71 -32.16
C ASN A 710 15.70 -5.89 -32.96
N MET A 711 16.05 -5.45 -34.16
CA MET A 711 15.19 -4.62 -35.01
C MET A 711 14.75 -3.31 -34.35
N ALA A 712 15.60 -2.69 -33.51
CA ALA A 712 15.24 -1.48 -32.76
C ALA A 712 13.95 -1.68 -31.93
N TYR A 713 13.97 -2.69 -31.06
CA TYR A 713 12.78 -3.06 -30.29
C TYR A 713 12.38 -2.00 -29.25
N ARG A 714 13.36 -1.31 -28.68
CA ARG A 714 13.17 -0.18 -27.77
C ARG A 714 13.95 1.03 -28.27
N ALA A 715 13.57 2.20 -27.78
CA ALA A 715 14.26 3.45 -28.02
C ALA A 715 14.32 4.22 -26.71
N GLY A 716 15.41 4.93 -26.46
CA GLY A 716 15.49 5.82 -25.31
C GLY A 716 16.18 7.12 -25.70
N LEU A 717 15.73 8.20 -25.09
CA LEU A 717 16.24 9.52 -25.36
C LEU A 717 16.26 10.37 -24.11
N VAL A 718 17.12 11.36 -24.14
CA VAL A 718 17.06 12.55 -23.32
C VAL A 718 16.55 13.72 -24.16
N TYR A 719 15.83 14.64 -23.54
CA TYR A 719 15.20 15.76 -24.21
C TYR A 719 15.41 17.06 -23.46
N GLU A 720 15.37 18.14 -24.23
CA GLU A 720 15.39 19.50 -23.73
C GLU A 720 14.55 20.46 -24.57
N GLN A 721 13.83 21.37 -23.89
CA GLN A 721 13.16 22.49 -24.54
C GLN A 721 13.15 23.74 -23.65
N ASN A 722 13.34 24.92 -24.25
CA ASN A 722 13.15 26.19 -23.57
C ASN A 722 11.66 26.56 -23.52
N ASP A 723 11.17 26.90 -22.34
CA ASP A 723 9.84 27.43 -22.08
C ASP A 723 9.93 28.83 -21.44
N GLY A 724 9.11 29.78 -21.91
CA GLY A 724 9.19 31.16 -21.44
C GLY A 724 8.81 31.32 -19.96
N ALA A 725 7.88 30.51 -19.46
CA ALA A 725 7.39 30.59 -18.09
C ALA A 725 8.27 29.75 -17.14
N LEU A 726 8.55 28.49 -17.52
CA LEU A 726 9.19 27.49 -16.68
C LEU A 726 10.72 27.46 -16.83
N GLY A 727 11.26 28.14 -17.84
CA GLY A 727 12.68 28.08 -18.18
C GLY A 727 13.00 26.80 -18.96
N LYS A 728 14.16 26.23 -18.69
CA LYS A 728 14.70 25.10 -19.44
C LYS A 728 14.14 23.79 -18.90
N ILE A 729 13.38 23.07 -19.72
CA ILE A 729 12.78 21.78 -19.39
C ILE A 729 13.73 20.67 -19.87
N ALA A 730 14.07 19.72 -19.00
CA ALA A 730 14.91 18.56 -19.32
C ALA A 730 14.32 17.26 -18.77
N GLY A 731 14.66 16.13 -19.39
CA GLY A 731 14.25 14.81 -18.94
C GLY A 731 14.83 13.66 -19.76
N ALA A 732 14.54 12.43 -19.34
CA ALA A 732 14.81 11.20 -20.07
C ALA A 732 13.51 10.40 -20.24
N ALA A 733 13.37 9.73 -21.37
CA ALA A 733 12.22 8.90 -21.72
C ALA A 733 12.67 7.63 -22.45
N ALA A 734 12.07 6.50 -22.09
CA ALA A 734 12.26 5.21 -22.71
C ALA A 734 10.94 4.74 -23.33
N PHE A 735 11.05 4.14 -24.51
CA PHE A 735 9.93 3.74 -25.35
C PHE A 735 10.12 2.30 -25.82
N GLN A 736 9.01 1.59 -25.97
CA GLN A 736 8.99 0.25 -26.57
C GLN A 736 8.09 0.25 -27.80
N ARG A 737 8.53 -0.43 -28.85
CA ARG A 737 7.81 -0.46 -30.12
C ARG A 737 6.42 -1.07 -29.95
N SER A 738 5.38 -0.35 -30.38
CA SER A 738 3.97 -0.77 -30.28
C SER A 738 3.43 -1.41 -31.56
N THR A 739 4.11 -1.24 -32.69
CA THR A 739 3.70 -1.84 -33.98
C THR A 739 4.83 -2.63 -34.61
N VAL A 740 4.51 -3.65 -35.40
CA VAL A 740 5.50 -4.24 -36.31
C VAL A 740 5.96 -3.14 -37.28
N ILE A 741 7.24 -3.17 -37.67
CA ILE A 741 7.75 -2.23 -38.67
C ILE A 741 6.95 -2.43 -39.95
N THR A 742 6.30 -1.37 -40.41
CA THR A 742 5.49 -1.42 -41.62
C THR A 742 6.42 -1.14 -42.80
N PRO A 743 6.70 -2.13 -43.67
CA PRO A 743 7.51 -1.90 -44.85
C PRO A 743 6.82 -0.87 -45.74
N ASP A 744 7.61 -0.05 -46.43
CA ASP A 744 7.04 0.85 -47.43
C ASP A 744 6.29 0.05 -48.49
N ALA A 745 5.19 0.62 -48.98
CA ALA A 745 4.54 0.09 -50.17
C ALA A 745 5.58 0.03 -51.30
N PRO A 746 5.62 -1.06 -52.09
CA PRO A 746 6.55 -1.15 -53.22
C PRO A 746 6.32 0.07 -54.11
N VAL A 747 7.36 0.89 -54.25
CA VAL A 747 7.35 2.07 -55.13
C VAL A 747 7.11 1.54 -56.54
N ARG A 748 5.99 1.93 -57.13
CA ARG A 748 5.56 1.50 -58.47
C ARG A 748 6.27 2.27 -59.56
#